data_AF-A0A6P4D7C1-F1
#
_entry.id   AF-A0A6P4D7C1-F1
#
_cell.length_a   1.000
_cell.length_b   1.000
_cell.length_c   1.000
_cell.angle_alpha   90.00
_cell.angle_beta   90.00
_cell.angle_gamma   90.00
#
_symmetry.space_group_name_H-M   'P 1'
#
loop_
_entity.id
_entity.type
_entity.pdbx_description
1 polymer ?
#
loop_
_entity_poly.entity_id
_entity_poly.type
_entity_poly.pdbx_seq_one_letter_code
_entity_poly.pdbx_strand_id
1 'polypeptide(L)'
;MDLPSLAVVLQAALSPNPNERKAAEQSLDQFQFAPQHLVRLLQIIVDNNCDMGVRQVASIHFKNFIAKNWSPLESDAPEKILQSDKDLVRDHVLVFVTQVPPLLRVQLGECLKTIIHSDYPEQWPHLLDWVKHNLQDQQVYGALFVLRILARKYEFKSDEERTPVYRIVEETFPHLLNIFNKLVQIANPSLEVADLIKLICKIFWSSIYLEIPKLLFDQNIFNAWMVLFLNVLERPVPVEGQPTDPELRKSWGWWKVKKWTVHILNRLYTRFGDLKLQNPENRAFAQMFQKHFAGQILECHLNLLNVIRVGGYLPDRVINLILQYLSNSISRNNMYTLLQPRLDILLFEIVFPLMCFNDNDQKLWDEDPHEYVRKGYDIIEDLYSPRTASMDFVSELVRKRGKENLHKFIQFIVEIFRRYDEAPVEYKPYRQKDGALLAIGALCDKLKQTEPYKSELERMLVQHVFPEFDSTQGHLRAKAAWVAGQYAHINFSDQNNFRKALHCVVSKIRDSELPVRVDSVFALRSFIEACKDLNEIRPILPQLLDEFFKLMDEVENEDLVFTLETIVDKFGEEMAPYALGLCQNLAAAFWKCMNSAEADEEADDPGALAAVGCLRAISTILESVSRLPHLFVQIEPTLLPIMRRMLTTDGQEVFEEVLEIVSYMTFFSPTISLDMWSLWPLMMEALADWAIDFFPNILVPLDNYISRGTAHFLTCKEPDYQQSLWNMISSIMADKNMEDNDIVPAPKLIEVVFQNCRGQVDHWVEPYLRITVERLHRTEKSYLKCLLIQVIADALYYNAALTLSILQKLGVATEVFTLWFHLLQQVKKSGVRTNFKREHEKKVCCLGLTSLLALPADQLPGEALGRVFRATLELLVAYKEQVAEAIKEEEAEDDDDMDGFQTDDEDEDVNGSDKEMGVDAEDGDEADSMTLRKLAEQAKSFRPNDEDDDDSDDDYSDDEELQSPIDEVDPFVLFVDTVKAIQSSDPSRFENLTRTLEFNYQALANGVAQHAEQRRAEIEKEKLEKLSAATAS
;
A
#
# COMPACT_ATOMS: atom_id res chain seq x y z
N MET A 1 -13.92 29.48 38.96
CA MET A 1 -14.61 30.58 38.26
C MET A 1 -16.11 30.31 38.30
N ASP A 2 -16.92 31.30 38.66
CA ASP A 2 -18.39 31.21 38.66
C ASP A 2 -18.96 31.32 37.23
N LEU A 3 -20.20 30.87 37.05
CA LEU A 3 -20.86 30.77 35.74
C LEU A 3 -20.95 32.11 34.97
N PRO A 4 -21.28 33.26 35.60
CA PRO A 4 -21.33 34.55 34.92
C PRO A 4 -19.96 35.01 34.40
N SER A 5 -18.90 34.80 35.20
CA SER A 5 -17.55 35.16 34.78
C SER A 5 -17.06 34.30 33.63
N LEU A 6 -17.40 33.00 33.63
CA LEU A 6 -17.05 32.10 32.53
C LEU A 6 -17.75 32.50 31.22
N ALA A 7 -19.02 32.90 31.28
CA ALA A 7 -19.75 33.39 30.10
C ALA A 7 -19.12 34.68 29.51
N VAL A 8 -18.62 35.58 30.37
CA VAL A 8 -17.90 36.80 29.92
C VAL A 8 -16.57 36.46 29.26
N VAL A 9 -15.82 35.50 29.80
CA VAL A 9 -14.56 35.03 29.18
C VAL A 9 -14.83 34.39 27.82
N LEU A 10 -15.86 33.54 27.72
CA LEU A 10 -16.26 32.93 26.43
C LEU A 10 -16.74 33.98 25.43
N GLN A 11 -17.41 35.05 25.88
CA GLN A 11 -17.78 36.18 25.03
C GLN A 11 -16.55 36.97 24.56
N ALA A 12 -15.55 37.15 25.41
CA ALA A 12 -14.29 37.80 25.04
C ALA A 12 -13.47 36.98 24.01
N ALA A 13 -13.60 35.65 24.04
CA ALA A 13 -13.02 34.76 23.02
C ALA A 13 -13.64 34.95 21.61
N LEU A 14 -14.79 35.62 21.51
CA LEU A 14 -15.44 36.00 20.25
C LEU A 14 -15.14 37.44 19.81
N SER A 15 -14.32 38.18 20.57
CA SER A 15 -14.02 39.58 20.26
C SER A 15 -13.24 39.72 18.94
N PRO A 16 -13.53 40.72 18.10
CA PRO A 16 -12.71 41.00 16.92
C PRO A 16 -11.30 41.53 17.30
N ASN A 17 -11.06 41.86 18.57
CA ASN A 17 -9.77 42.32 19.08
C ASN A 17 -8.85 41.12 19.42
N PRO A 18 -7.71 40.93 18.71
CA PRO A 18 -6.80 39.81 18.94
C PRO A 18 -6.24 39.72 20.37
N ASN A 19 -6.06 40.87 21.04
CA ASN A 19 -5.53 40.91 22.39
C ASN A 19 -6.53 40.41 23.43
N GLU A 20 -7.82 40.72 23.24
CA GLU A 20 -8.90 40.25 24.11
C GLU A 20 -9.14 38.74 23.94
N ARG A 21 -9.08 38.26 22.68
CA ARG A 21 -9.16 36.82 22.38
C ARG A 21 -8.04 36.02 23.04
N LYS A 22 -6.78 36.42 22.83
CA LYS A 22 -5.62 35.74 23.45
C LYS A 22 -5.68 35.74 24.97
N ALA A 23 -6.14 36.84 25.57
CA ALA A 23 -6.32 36.93 27.02
C ALA A 23 -7.45 35.99 27.51
N ALA A 24 -8.54 35.86 26.75
CA ALA A 24 -9.63 34.95 27.05
C ALA A 24 -9.22 33.48 26.95
N GLU A 25 -8.51 33.09 25.88
CA GLU A 25 -7.96 31.74 25.68
C GLU A 25 -7.00 31.36 26.82
N GLN A 26 -6.06 32.25 27.18
CA GLN A 26 -5.16 32.04 28.32
C GLN A 26 -5.92 31.88 29.65
N SER A 27 -7.03 32.61 29.82
CA SER A 27 -7.87 32.46 31.00
C SER A 27 -8.57 31.11 31.03
N LEU A 28 -9.12 30.66 29.89
CA LEU A 28 -9.72 29.33 29.78
C LEU A 28 -8.69 28.23 30.10
N ASP A 29 -7.48 28.33 29.56
CA ASP A 29 -6.39 27.38 29.82
C ASP A 29 -5.98 27.31 31.29
N GLN A 30 -6.00 28.45 31.99
CA GLN A 30 -5.67 28.50 33.43
C GLN A 30 -6.75 27.85 34.29
N PHE A 31 -8.03 27.95 33.89
CA PHE A 31 -9.16 27.52 34.71
C PHE A 31 -9.79 26.18 34.28
N GLN A 32 -9.31 25.57 33.20
CA GLN A 32 -9.88 24.35 32.64
C GLN A 32 -9.87 23.15 33.61
N PHE A 33 -8.89 23.07 34.51
CA PHE A 33 -8.78 22.01 35.54
C PHE A 33 -9.46 22.34 36.87
N ALA A 34 -10.17 23.47 36.96
CA ALA A 34 -10.86 23.82 38.19
C ALA A 34 -12.09 22.92 38.41
N PRO A 35 -12.43 22.56 39.67
CA PRO A 35 -13.63 21.79 39.97
C PRO A 35 -14.91 22.44 39.40
N GLN A 36 -15.80 21.60 38.87
CA GLN A 36 -17.05 21.95 38.19
C GLN A 36 -16.89 22.78 36.91
N HIS A 37 -15.67 22.98 36.38
CA HIS A 37 -15.49 23.73 35.14
C HIS A 37 -16.29 23.11 33.97
N LEU A 38 -16.18 21.79 33.80
CA LEU A 38 -16.96 21.03 32.82
C LEU A 38 -18.47 21.16 33.00
N VAL A 39 -18.95 21.05 34.25
CA VAL A 39 -20.37 21.16 34.58
C VAL A 39 -20.91 22.56 34.25
N ARG A 40 -20.10 23.61 34.50
CA ARG A 40 -20.47 25.00 34.18
C ARG A 40 -20.49 25.26 32.67
N LEU A 41 -19.53 24.71 31.91
CA LEU A 41 -19.58 24.76 30.44
C LEU A 41 -20.86 24.13 29.92
N LEU A 42 -21.21 22.94 30.43
CA LEU A 42 -22.44 22.25 30.05
C LEU A 42 -23.70 23.07 30.38
N GLN A 43 -23.74 23.76 31.52
CA GLN A 43 -24.84 24.67 31.88
C GLN A 43 -24.95 25.86 30.90
N ILE A 44 -23.83 26.46 30.49
CA ILE A 44 -23.82 27.56 29.51
C ILE A 44 -24.32 27.11 28.14
N ILE A 45 -23.93 25.91 27.69
CA ILE A 45 -24.37 25.35 26.39
C ILE A 45 -25.90 25.25 26.30
N VAL A 46 -26.57 24.92 27.40
CA VAL A 46 -28.01 24.66 27.47
C VAL A 46 -28.82 25.92 27.81
N ASP A 47 -28.19 26.93 28.41
CA ASP A 47 -28.85 28.16 28.79
C ASP A 47 -29.32 28.96 27.56
N ASN A 48 -30.64 28.97 27.35
CA ASN A 48 -31.26 29.72 26.26
C ASN A 48 -31.19 31.25 26.44
N ASN A 49 -30.76 31.74 27.60
CA ASN A 49 -30.53 33.17 27.83
C ASN A 49 -29.13 33.62 27.36
N CYS A 50 -28.22 32.69 27.09
CA CYS A 50 -26.90 32.98 26.54
C CYS A 50 -26.95 33.13 25.02
N ASP A 51 -26.12 34.03 24.48
CA ASP A 51 -25.99 34.23 23.04
C ASP A 51 -25.50 32.95 22.33
N MET A 52 -25.97 32.71 21.11
CA MET A 52 -25.66 31.49 20.35
C MET A 52 -24.16 31.34 20.10
N GLY A 53 -23.44 32.43 19.84
CA GLY A 53 -21.99 32.40 19.66
C GLY A 53 -21.28 31.93 20.92
N VAL A 54 -21.68 32.44 22.09
CA VAL A 54 -21.11 32.04 23.39
C VAL A 54 -21.38 30.55 23.67
N ARG A 55 -22.60 30.07 23.37
CA ARG A 55 -22.98 28.66 23.51
C ARG A 55 -22.16 27.76 22.58
N GLN A 56 -21.88 28.22 21.36
CA GLN A 56 -21.09 27.48 20.39
C GLN A 56 -19.63 27.35 20.86
N VAL A 57 -18.98 28.44 21.27
CA VAL A 57 -17.61 28.40 21.81
C VAL A 57 -17.53 27.52 23.06
N ALA A 58 -18.52 27.62 23.96
CA ALA A 58 -18.60 26.75 25.12
C ALA A 58 -18.66 25.27 24.72
N SER A 59 -19.44 24.91 23.70
CA SER A 59 -19.55 23.53 23.21
C SER A 59 -18.28 23.01 22.54
N ILE A 60 -17.56 23.85 21.79
CA ILE A 60 -16.29 23.48 21.18
C ILE A 60 -15.21 23.28 22.24
N HIS A 61 -15.12 24.19 23.21
CA HIS A 61 -14.18 24.05 24.33
C HIS A 61 -14.49 22.80 25.17
N PHE A 62 -15.77 22.53 25.43
CA PHE A 62 -16.21 21.32 26.12
C PHE A 62 -15.83 20.04 25.36
N LYS A 63 -16.02 20.01 24.03
CA LYS A 63 -15.56 18.91 23.15
C LYS A 63 -14.05 18.69 23.26
N ASN A 64 -13.26 19.73 23.01
CA ASN A 64 -11.80 19.64 22.99
C ASN A 64 -11.25 19.21 24.35
N PHE A 65 -11.85 19.66 25.45
CA PHE A 65 -11.44 19.26 26.79
C PHE A 65 -11.75 17.79 27.08
N ILE A 66 -12.94 17.30 26.71
CA ILE A 66 -13.32 15.88 26.90
C ILE A 66 -12.42 14.97 26.05
N ALA A 67 -12.21 15.30 24.78
CA ALA A 67 -11.37 14.52 23.88
C ALA A 67 -9.95 14.32 24.45
N LYS A 68 -9.36 15.37 25.05
CA LYS A 68 -8.00 15.32 25.60
C LYS A 68 -7.87 14.71 26.99
N ASN A 69 -8.90 14.85 27.84
CA ASN A 69 -8.76 14.61 29.29
C ASN A 69 -9.72 13.56 29.87
N TRP A 70 -10.65 13.00 29.08
CA TRP A 70 -11.62 12.02 29.61
C TRP A 70 -10.99 10.64 29.90
N SER A 71 -10.10 10.18 29.01
CA SER A 71 -9.28 8.97 29.12
C SER A 71 -7.88 9.26 28.58
N PRO A 72 -6.84 9.40 29.42
CA PRO A 72 -5.46 9.64 28.95
C PRO A 72 -4.96 8.45 28.11
N LEU A 73 -4.21 8.73 27.03
CA LEU A 73 -3.57 7.70 26.19
C LEU A 73 -2.41 6.99 26.92
N GLU A 74 -1.81 7.64 27.91
CA GLU A 74 -0.73 7.09 28.73
C GLU A 74 -1.28 6.59 30.08
N SER A 75 -1.11 5.29 30.36
CA SER A 75 -1.60 4.65 31.61
C SER A 75 -1.06 5.26 32.91
N ASP A 76 0.02 6.07 32.87
CA ASP A 76 0.67 6.69 34.03
C ASP A 76 0.33 8.18 34.22
N ALA A 77 -0.50 8.78 33.36
CA ALA A 77 -0.87 10.19 33.49
C ALA A 77 -1.90 10.41 34.63
N PRO A 78 -1.72 11.43 35.50
CA PRO A 78 -2.67 11.70 36.59
C PRO A 78 -4.05 12.12 36.05
N GLU A 79 -5.12 11.56 36.61
CA GLU A 79 -6.50 11.93 36.25
C GLU A 79 -6.75 13.43 36.46
N LYS A 80 -7.01 14.14 35.35
CA LYS A 80 -7.21 15.60 35.34
C LYS A 80 -8.66 16.02 35.61
N ILE A 81 -9.60 15.07 35.64
CA ILE A 81 -11.04 15.30 35.84
C ILE A 81 -11.51 14.59 37.10
N LEU A 82 -12.20 15.31 37.99
CA LEU A 82 -12.81 14.73 39.18
C LEU A 82 -13.94 13.75 38.83
N GLN A 83 -13.98 12.59 39.49
CA GLN A 83 -15.03 11.58 39.28
C GLN A 83 -16.46 12.14 39.49
N SER A 84 -16.64 13.03 40.48
CA SER A 84 -17.93 13.69 40.73
C SER A 84 -18.40 14.56 39.55
N ASP A 85 -17.46 15.19 38.84
CA ASP A 85 -17.77 15.98 37.65
C ASP A 85 -18.09 15.06 36.46
N LYS A 86 -17.41 13.91 36.33
CA LYS A 86 -17.74 12.88 35.34
C LYS A 86 -19.16 12.33 35.53
N ASP A 87 -19.55 12.04 36.78
CA ASP A 87 -20.91 11.57 37.13
C ASP A 87 -21.98 12.60 36.72
N LEU A 88 -21.79 13.87 37.09
CA LEU A 88 -22.73 14.95 36.74
C LEU A 88 -22.84 15.16 35.23
N VAL A 89 -21.72 15.07 34.50
CA VAL A 89 -21.74 15.15 33.03
C VAL A 89 -22.54 13.99 32.45
N ARG A 90 -22.31 12.74 32.91
CA ARG A 90 -23.07 11.55 32.45
C ARG A 90 -24.57 11.69 32.70
N ASP A 91 -24.98 12.14 33.88
CA ASP A 91 -26.40 12.26 34.22
C ASP A 91 -27.13 13.31 33.38
N HIS A 92 -26.45 14.39 32.99
CA HIS A 92 -27.07 15.54 32.34
C HIS A 92 -26.91 15.58 30.82
N VAL A 93 -25.81 15.06 30.27
CA VAL A 93 -25.50 15.14 28.83
C VAL A 93 -26.58 14.48 27.95
N LEU A 94 -27.16 13.36 28.41
CA LEU A 94 -28.21 12.63 27.68
C LEU A 94 -29.51 13.42 27.58
N VAL A 95 -29.83 14.24 28.57
CA VAL A 95 -31.02 15.11 28.55
C VAL A 95 -30.76 16.34 27.69
N PHE A 96 -29.55 16.88 27.77
CA PHE A 96 -29.21 18.13 27.08
C PHE A 96 -29.05 17.96 25.57
N VAL A 97 -28.53 16.82 25.09
CA VAL A 97 -28.41 16.54 23.65
C VAL A 97 -29.76 16.61 22.92
N THR A 98 -30.87 16.34 23.62
CA THR A 98 -32.22 16.40 23.04
C THR A 98 -32.81 17.82 23.02
N GLN A 99 -32.32 18.71 23.88
CA GLN A 99 -32.85 20.06 24.08
C GLN A 99 -32.11 21.13 23.27
N VAL A 100 -30.85 20.88 22.89
CA VAL A 100 -30.03 21.87 22.18
C VAL A 100 -30.29 21.88 20.66
N PRO A 101 -30.04 23.02 19.97
CA PRO A 101 -30.12 23.12 18.51
C PRO A 101 -29.11 22.20 17.78
N PRO A 102 -29.34 21.87 16.49
CA PRO A 102 -28.45 20.99 15.72
C PRO A 102 -26.96 21.35 15.79
N LEU A 103 -26.63 22.65 15.71
CA LEU A 103 -25.24 23.14 15.74
C LEU A 103 -24.49 22.74 17.03
N LEU A 104 -25.16 22.81 18.18
CA LEU A 104 -24.58 22.40 19.47
C LEU A 104 -24.70 20.89 19.69
N ARG A 105 -25.74 20.26 19.12
CA ARG A 105 -25.98 18.83 19.23
C ARG A 105 -24.85 18.00 18.62
N VAL A 106 -24.30 18.43 17.48
CA VAL A 106 -23.15 17.77 16.84
C VAL A 106 -21.95 17.78 17.79
N GLN A 107 -21.64 18.93 18.41
CA GLN A 107 -20.53 19.06 19.37
C GLN A 107 -20.74 18.17 20.61
N LEU A 108 -21.95 18.17 21.20
CA LEU A 108 -22.27 17.27 22.32
C LEU A 108 -22.30 15.80 21.90
N GLY A 109 -22.59 15.50 20.62
CA GLY A 109 -22.52 14.17 20.04
C GLY A 109 -21.10 13.63 20.03
N GLU A 110 -20.11 14.43 19.64
CA GLU A 110 -18.70 14.06 19.72
C GLU A 110 -18.24 13.87 21.17
N CYS A 111 -18.67 14.72 22.10
CA CYS A 111 -18.43 14.47 23.52
C CYS A 111 -19.00 13.13 23.98
N LEU A 112 -20.26 12.83 23.61
CA LEU A 112 -20.91 11.57 23.93
C LEU A 112 -20.18 10.37 23.31
N LYS A 113 -19.66 10.51 22.08
CA LYS A 113 -18.83 9.49 21.44
C LYS A 113 -17.63 9.18 22.32
N THR A 114 -16.81 10.16 22.71
CA THR A 114 -15.65 9.93 23.59
C THR A 114 -16.07 9.26 24.90
N ILE A 115 -17.10 9.78 25.58
CA ILE A 115 -17.55 9.24 26.88
C ILE A 115 -18.03 7.78 26.73
N ILE A 116 -18.82 7.47 25.70
CA ILE A 116 -19.33 6.12 25.46
C ILE A 116 -18.21 5.14 25.10
N HIS A 117 -17.19 5.59 24.35
CA HIS A 117 -16.04 4.76 24.00
C HIS A 117 -15.22 4.37 25.23
N SER A 118 -15.02 5.29 26.16
CA SER A 118 -14.27 5.02 27.40
C SER A 118 -15.10 4.29 28.47
N ASP A 119 -16.36 4.69 28.70
CA ASP A 119 -17.06 4.33 29.95
C ASP A 119 -18.06 3.17 29.79
N TYR A 120 -18.59 2.89 28.59
CA TYR A 120 -19.60 1.83 28.38
C TYR A 120 -18.93 0.49 28.00
N PRO A 121 -19.34 -0.69 28.51
CA PRO A 121 -20.49 -0.93 29.38
C PRO A 121 -20.19 -0.89 30.88
N GLU A 122 -18.92 -0.87 31.28
CA GLU A 122 -18.50 -1.16 32.66
C GLU A 122 -18.75 -0.01 33.64
N GLN A 123 -18.38 1.22 33.26
CA GLN A 123 -18.52 2.41 34.10
C GLN A 123 -19.87 3.13 33.90
N TRP A 124 -20.58 2.85 32.80
CA TRP A 124 -21.89 3.44 32.51
C TRP A 124 -22.99 2.42 32.12
N PRO A 125 -23.34 1.48 33.03
CA PRO A 125 -24.25 0.37 32.72
C PRO A 125 -25.70 0.80 32.42
N HIS A 126 -26.17 1.91 33.00
CA HIS A 126 -27.55 2.39 32.88
C HIS A 126 -27.85 3.12 31.55
N LEU A 127 -26.86 3.34 30.69
CA LEU A 127 -27.04 4.03 29.42
C LEU A 127 -28.07 3.33 28.52
N LEU A 128 -28.01 1.99 28.43
CA LEU A 128 -28.92 1.20 27.60
C LEU A 128 -30.37 1.27 28.12
N ASP A 129 -30.55 1.26 29.44
CA ASP A 129 -31.86 1.40 30.07
C ASP A 129 -32.49 2.76 29.76
N TRP A 130 -31.68 3.83 29.78
CA TRP A 130 -32.10 5.18 29.40
C TRP A 130 -32.55 5.23 27.94
N VAL A 131 -31.76 4.65 27.02
CA VAL A 131 -32.12 4.58 25.59
C VAL A 131 -33.45 3.85 25.40
N LYS A 132 -33.61 2.68 26.03
CA LYS A 132 -34.82 1.86 25.95
C LYS A 132 -36.06 2.60 26.43
N HIS A 133 -35.95 3.31 27.55
CA HIS A 133 -37.05 4.11 28.09
C HIS A 133 -37.45 5.24 27.13
N ASN A 134 -36.47 6.01 26.62
CA ASN A 134 -36.74 7.17 25.78
C ASN A 134 -37.16 6.81 24.34
N LEU A 135 -36.88 5.59 23.85
CA LEU A 135 -37.44 5.07 22.60
C LEU A 135 -38.97 4.89 22.66
N GLN A 136 -39.53 4.70 23.86
CA GLN A 136 -40.97 4.51 24.05
C GLN A 136 -41.74 5.82 24.34
N ASP A 137 -41.02 6.91 24.62
CA ASP A 137 -41.57 8.20 25.05
C ASP A 137 -41.46 9.27 23.94
N GLN A 138 -41.74 10.55 24.24
CA GLN A 138 -41.75 11.67 23.28
C GLN A 138 -40.35 12.08 22.76
N GLN A 139 -39.25 11.57 23.34
CA GLN A 139 -37.87 11.95 23.02
C GLN A 139 -37.17 10.99 22.04
N VAL A 140 -37.92 10.45 21.08
CA VAL A 140 -37.46 9.40 20.14
C VAL A 140 -36.18 9.79 19.40
N TYR A 141 -36.08 11.03 18.90
CA TYR A 141 -34.89 11.49 18.18
C TYR A 141 -33.62 11.39 19.02
N GLY A 142 -33.67 11.86 20.28
CA GLY A 142 -32.55 11.83 21.20
C GLY A 142 -32.08 10.42 21.51
N ALA A 143 -33.03 9.52 21.74
CA ALA A 143 -32.74 8.11 21.99
C ALA A 143 -32.10 7.43 20.77
N LEU A 144 -32.58 7.71 19.56
CA LEU A 144 -31.98 7.20 18.32
C LEU A 144 -30.58 7.76 18.09
N PHE A 145 -30.35 9.03 18.40
CA PHE A 145 -29.04 9.67 18.26
C PHE A 145 -28.00 9.01 19.18
N VAL A 146 -28.33 8.82 20.46
CA VAL A 146 -27.46 8.12 21.42
C VAL A 146 -27.26 6.65 21.04
N LEU A 147 -28.32 5.96 20.61
CA LEU A 147 -28.23 4.57 20.16
C LEU A 147 -27.35 4.41 18.92
N ARG A 148 -27.36 5.38 17.99
CA ARG A 148 -26.46 5.39 16.83
C ARG A 148 -25.00 5.48 17.27
N ILE A 149 -24.65 6.36 18.20
CA ILE A 149 -23.29 6.48 18.73
C ILE A 149 -22.88 5.17 19.41
N LEU A 150 -23.78 4.60 20.22
CA LEU A 150 -23.56 3.34 20.92
C LEU A 150 -23.35 2.15 19.96
N ALA A 151 -24.14 2.06 18.89
CA ALA A 151 -23.99 1.01 17.88
C ALA A 151 -22.71 1.18 17.06
N ARG A 152 -22.33 2.42 16.73
CA ARG A 152 -21.11 2.73 15.97
C ARG A 152 -19.83 2.35 16.73
N LYS A 153 -19.81 2.47 18.07
CA LYS A 153 -18.66 2.06 18.90
C LYS A 153 -18.16 0.66 18.57
N TYR A 154 -19.09 -0.26 18.29
CA TYR A 154 -18.77 -1.67 18.08
C TYR A 154 -18.72 -2.07 16.60
N GLU A 155 -18.90 -1.12 15.67
CA GLU A 155 -19.01 -1.37 14.23
C GLU A 155 -17.79 -2.12 13.69
N PHE A 156 -16.58 -1.76 14.13
CA PHE A 156 -15.30 -2.31 13.69
C PHE A 156 -14.56 -3.13 14.76
N LYS A 157 -15.24 -3.55 15.82
CA LYS A 157 -14.62 -4.32 16.92
C LYS A 157 -14.61 -5.82 16.63
N SER A 158 -13.65 -6.55 17.21
CA SER A 158 -13.57 -8.02 17.10
C SER A 158 -14.79 -8.71 17.75
N ASP A 159 -15.02 -9.98 17.41
CA ASP A 159 -16.20 -10.73 17.89
C ASP A 159 -16.30 -10.79 19.42
N GLU A 160 -15.17 -10.91 20.13
CA GLU A 160 -15.12 -10.92 21.59
C GLU A 160 -15.57 -9.58 22.18
N GLU A 161 -15.07 -8.47 21.64
CA GLU A 161 -15.42 -7.11 22.05
C GLU A 161 -16.84 -6.70 21.61
N ARG A 162 -17.43 -7.38 20.63
CA ARG A 162 -18.80 -7.15 20.15
C ARG A 162 -19.89 -7.78 21.02
N THR A 163 -19.54 -8.54 22.05
CA THR A 163 -20.50 -9.14 22.99
C THR A 163 -21.60 -8.18 23.48
N PRO A 164 -21.31 -6.90 23.83
CA PRO A 164 -22.34 -5.95 24.25
C PRO A 164 -23.37 -5.60 23.17
N VAL A 165 -23.02 -5.69 21.88
CA VAL A 165 -23.93 -5.40 20.75
C VAL A 165 -25.13 -6.33 20.75
N TYR A 166 -24.93 -7.61 21.08
CA TYR A 166 -26.03 -8.58 21.11
C TYR A 166 -27.12 -8.15 22.09
N ARG A 167 -26.72 -7.69 23.30
CA ARG A 167 -27.65 -7.17 24.29
C ARG A 167 -28.33 -5.88 23.81
N ILE A 168 -27.58 -4.96 23.19
CA ILE A 168 -28.14 -3.72 22.63
C ILE A 168 -29.23 -4.05 21.60
N VAL A 169 -28.96 -4.98 20.69
CA VAL A 169 -29.89 -5.40 19.63
C VAL A 169 -31.13 -6.06 20.23
N GLU A 170 -30.97 -7.03 21.14
CA GLU A 170 -32.08 -7.72 21.80
C GLU A 170 -33.06 -6.76 22.52
N GLU A 171 -32.53 -5.73 23.19
CA GLU A 171 -33.35 -4.82 23.97
C GLU A 171 -33.97 -3.67 23.14
N THR A 172 -33.33 -3.26 22.03
CA THR A 172 -33.74 -2.06 21.28
C THR A 172 -34.46 -2.36 19.96
N PHE A 173 -34.08 -3.41 19.22
CA PHE A 173 -34.62 -3.65 17.87
C PHE A 173 -36.14 -3.85 17.81
N PRO A 174 -36.81 -4.53 18.77
CA PRO A 174 -38.27 -4.61 18.77
C PRO A 174 -38.96 -3.23 18.84
N HIS A 175 -38.37 -2.30 19.59
CA HIS A 175 -38.87 -0.92 19.69
C HIS A 175 -38.61 -0.14 18.39
N LEU A 176 -37.39 -0.27 17.84
CA LEU A 176 -37.02 0.35 16.57
C LEU A 176 -37.92 -0.11 15.44
N LEU A 177 -38.24 -1.41 15.37
CA LEU A 177 -39.11 -1.98 14.35
C LEU A 177 -40.54 -1.37 14.42
N ASN A 178 -41.09 -1.20 15.63
CA ASN A 178 -42.39 -0.57 15.82
C ASN A 178 -42.38 0.91 15.42
N ILE A 179 -41.33 1.65 15.79
CA ILE A 179 -41.15 3.06 15.39
C ILE A 179 -41.05 3.15 13.87
N PHE A 180 -40.19 2.31 13.25
CA PHE A 180 -39.98 2.31 11.81
C PHE A 180 -41.28 2.04 11.06
N ASN A 181 -42.06 1.04 11.47
CA ASN A 181 -43.36 0.73 10.89
C ASN A 181 -44.33 1.92 10.97
N LYS A 182 -44.41 2.60 12.12
CA LYS A 182 -45.26 3.80 12.28
C LYS A 182 -44.81 4.94 11.35
N LEU A 183 -43.51 5.18 11.24
CA LEU A 183 -42.96 6.26 10.40
C LEU A 183 -43.21 6.00 8.90
N VAL A 184 -43.07 4.75 8.46
CA VAL A 184 -43.29 4.37 7.04
C VAL A 184 -44.76 4.54 6.62
N GLN A 185 -45.72 4.34 7.54
CA GLN A 185 -47.16 4.47 7.28
C GLN A 185 -47.66 5.92 7.16
N ILE A 186 -46.83 6.92 7.48
CA ILE A 186 -47.22 8.33 7.38
C ILE A 186 -47.37 8.71 5.90
N ALA A 187 -48.57 9.14 5.49
CA ALA A 187 -48.89 9.46 4.09
C ALA A 187 -48.08 10.66 3.55
N ASN A 188 -48.01 11.76 4.31
CA ASN A 188 -47.25 12.98 3.96
C ASN A 188 -46.16 13.25 5.00
N PRO A 189 -44.99 12.62 4.87
CA PRO A 189 -43.94 12.66 5.88
C PRO A 189 -43.08 13.91 5.73
N SER A 190 -42.75 14.55 6.86
CA SER A 190 -41.83 15.69 6.90
C SER A 190 -40.38 15.24 6.71
N LEU A 191 -39.46 16.21 6.52
CA LEU A 191 -38.02 15.94 6.52
C LEU A 191 -37.53 15.30 7.83
N GLU A 192 -38.12 15.67 8.97
CA GLU A 192 -37.79 15.08 10.27
C GLU A 192 -38.06 13.57 10.31
N VAL A 193 -39.13 13.10 9.64
CA VAL A 193 -39.42 11.67 9.50
C VAL A 193 -38.33 10.96 8.70
N ALA A 194 -37.81 11.61 7.65
CA ALA A 194 -36.69 11.06 6.88
C ALA A 194 -35.43 10.93 7.75
N ASP A 195 -35.13 11.92 8.59
CA ASP A 195 -33.98 11.86 9.49
C ASP A 195 -34.10 10.76 10.54
N LEU A 196 -35.31 10.52 11.09
CA LEU A 196 -35.56 9.41 12.01
C LEU A 196 -35.38 8.05 11.33
N ILE A 197 -35.93 7.87 10.13
CA ILE A 197 -35.76 6.63 9.36
C ILE A 197 -34.29 6.41 9.00
N LYS A 198 -33.58 7.47 8.60
CA LYS A 198 -32.14 7.45 8.30
C LYS A 198 -31.35 6.98 9.52
N LEU A 199 -31.62 7.52 10.71
CA LEU A 199 -30.96 7.08 11.95
C LEU A 199 -31.24 5.61 12.24
N ILE A 200 -32.47 5.14 12.07
CA ILE A 200 -32.82 3.72 12.24
C ILE A 200 -32.04 2.83 11.27
N CYS A 201 -31.95 3.22 9.99
CA CYS A 201 -31.16 2.49 8.98
C CYS A 201 -29.67 2.46 9.37
N LYS A 202 -29.10 3.60 9.77
CA LYS A 202 -27.70 3.67 10.24
C LYS A 202 -27.46 2.80 11.49
N ILE A 203 -28.39 2.75 12.45
CA ILE A 203 -28.27 1.87 13.63
C ILE A 203 -28.26 0.39 13.19
N PHE A 204 -29.19 0.01 12.32
CA PHE A 204 -29.27 -1.34 11.78
C PHE A 204 -27.96 -1.73 11.08
N TRP A 205 -27.43 -0.83 10.25
CA TRP A 205 -26.14 -0.99 9.56
C TRP A 205 -24.99 -1.30 10.52
N SER A 206 -24.72 -0.45 11.52
CA SER A 206 -23.59 -0.67 12.45
C SER A 206 -23.74 -1.96 13.25
N SER A 207 -24.99 -2.35 13.56
CA SER A 207 -25.24 -3.61 14.27
C SER A 207 -24.90 -4.84 13.44
N ILE A 208 -25.05 -4.78 12.10
CA ILE A 208 -24.79 -5.91 11.20
C ILE A 208 -23.47 -5.84 10.43
N TYR A 209 -22.65 -4.80 10.63
CA TYR A 209 -21.52 -4.50 9.74
C TYR A 209 -20.54 -5.68 9.54
N LEU A 210 -20.13 -6.31 10.66
CA LEU A 210 -19.23 -7.47 10.65
C LEU A 210 -19.99 -8.80 10.73
N GLU A 211 -20.98 -8.91 11.62
CA GLU A 211 -21.73 -10.14 11.89
C GLU A 211 -23.22 -9.83 12.10
N ILE A 212 -24.09 -10.79 11.78
CA ILE A 212 -25.54 -10.71 12.04
C ILE A 212 -25.82 -11.05 13.51
N PRO A 213 -26.48 -10.15 14.27
CA PRO A 213 -26.95 -10.44 15.61
C PRO A 213 -27.92 -11.62 15.68
N LYS A 214 -27.80 -12.47 16.70
CA LYS A 214 -28.62 -13.69 16.86
C LYS A 214 -30.13 -13.46 16.79
N LEU A 215 -30.61 -12.30 17.27
CA LEU A 215 -32.03 -11.92 17.18
C LEU A 215 -32.55 -11.92 15.74
N LEU A 216 -31.72 -11.54 14.77
CA LEU A 216 -32.09 -11.48 13.35
C LEU A 216 -32.09 -12.86 12.66
N PHE A 217 -31.66 -13.93 13.35
CA PHE A 217 -31.90 -15.29 12.86
C PHE A 217 -33.37 -15.73 13.03
N ASP A 218 -34.14 -15.05 13.88
CA ASP A 218 -35.59 -15.27 13.91
C ASP A 218 -36.22 -14.76 12.61
N GLN A 219 -36.79 -15.69 11.85
CA GLN A 219 -37.39 -15.43 10.54
C GLN A 219 -38.52 -14.39 10.60
N ASN A 220 -39.30 -14.34 11.69
CA ASN A 220 -40.41 -13.40 11.80
C ASN A 220 -39.90 -11.96 12.00
N ILE A 221 -38.90 -11.80 12.86
CA ILE A 221 -38.28 -10.50 13.15
C ILE A 221 -37.56 -9.99 11.90
N PHE A 222 -36.77 -10.85 11.27
CA PHE A 222 -36.04 -10.50 10.05
C PHE A 222 -36.99 -10.13 8.90
N ASN A 223 -38.04 -10.93 8.67
CA ASN A 223 -39.04 -10.64 7.63
C ASN A 223 -39.73 -9.28 7.86
N ALA A 224 -40.05 -8.94 9.11
CA ALA A 224 -40.65 -7.64 9.41
C ALA A 224 -39.73 -6.47 9.04
N TRP A 225 -38.42 -6.57 9.29
CA TRP A 225 -37.44 -5.57 8.85
C TRP A 225 -37.34 -5.48 7.33
N MET A 226 -37.25 -6.64 6.66
CA MET A 226 -37.14 -6.69 5.20
C MET A 226 -38.33 -6.06 4.49
N VAL A 227 -39.56 -6.33 4.96
CA VAL A 227 -40.77 -5.70 4.41
C VAL A 227 -40.72 -4.18 4.54
N LEU A 228 -40.24 -3.65 5.67
CA LEU A 228 -40.11 -2.19 5.84
C LEU A 228 -39.05 -1.58 4.90
N PHE A 229 -37.90 -2.24 4.73
CA PHE A 229 -36.88 -1.79 3.77
C PHE A 229 -37.40 -1.79 2.34
N LEU A 230 -38.10 -2.85 1.92
CA LEU A 230 -38.71 -2.93 0.59
C LEU A 230 -39.78 -1.83 0.40
N ASN A 231 -40.65 -1.61 1.40
CA ASN A 231 -41.63 -0.52 1.35
C ASN A 231 -40.98 0.86 1.19
N VAL A 232 -39.83 1.10 1.85
CA VAL A 232 -39.07 2.37 1.71
C VAL A 232 -38.45 2.51 0.32
N LEU A 233 -38.00 1.40 -0.29
CA LEU A 233 -37.49 1.41 -1.66
C LEU A 233 -38.60 1.64 -2.70
N GLU A 234 -39.75 1.01 -2.55
CA GLU A 234 -40.89 1.16 -3.48
C GLU A 234 -41.57 2.52 -3.38
N ARG A 235 -41.52 3.13 -2.19
CA ARG A 235 -42.16 4.43 -1.96
C ARG A 235 -41.52 5.52 -2.85
N PRO A 236 -42.31 6.32 -3.59
CA PRO A 236 -41.77 7.45 -4.35
C PRO A 236 -41.22 8.51 -3.40
N VAL A 237 -40.10 9.11 -3.78
CA VAL A 237 -39.56 10.25 -3.04
C VAL A 237 -40.56 11.41 -3.17
N PRO A 238 -40.92 12.10 -2.07
CA PRO A 238 -41.71 13.32 -2.16
C PRO A 238 -41.08 14.32 -3.14
N VAL A 239 -41.84 15.26 -3.70
CA VAL A 239 -41.28 16.31 -4.59
C VAL A 239 -41.38 17.69 -3.93
N GLU A 240 -42.29 17.84 -2.97
CA GLU A 240 -42.51 19.08 -2.22
C GLU A 240 -41.29 19.39 -1.33
N GLY A 241 -40.68 20.57 -1.53
CA GLY A 241 -39.52 21.02 -0.76
C GLY A 241 -38.16 20.49 -1.23
N GLN A 242 -38.11 19.78 -2.37
CA GLN A 242 -36.85 19.32 -2.95
C GLN A 242 -36.05 20.52 -3.52
N PRO A 243 -34.74 20.64 -3.18
CA PRO A 243 -33.88 21.65 -3.79
C PRO A 243 -33.77 21.48 -5.32
N THR A 244 -33.75 22.59 -6.05
CA THR A 244 -33.54 22.61 -7.51
C THR A 244 -32.06 22.47 -7.88
N ASP A 245 -31.17 22.87 -6.97
CA ASP A 245 -29.73 22.72 -7.10
C ASP A 245 -29.34 21.23 -7.01
N PRO A 246 -28.66 20.65 -8.03
CA PRO A 246 -28.21 19.26 -8.02
C PRO A 246 -27.43 18.84 -6.77
N GLU A 247 -26.55 19.68 -6.24
CA GLU A 247 -25.70 19.33 -5.09
C GLU A 247 -26.52 19.27 -3.79
N LEU A 248 -27.39 20.26 -3.57
CA LEU A 248 -28.33 20.24 -2.45
C LEU A 248 -29.39 19.15 -2.60
N ARG A 249 -29.68 18.73 -3.84
CA ARG A 249 -30.63 17.65 -4.13
C ARG A 249 -30.05 16.29 -3.78
N LYS A 250 -28.74 16.05 -4.00
CA LYS A 250 -28.03 14.83 -3.56
C LYS A 250 -28.13 14.65 -2.03
N SER A 251 -28.01 15.75 -1.27
CA SER A 251 -28.03 15.74 0.20
C SER A 251 -29.42 15.71 0.83
N TRP A 252 -30.48 15.57 0.04
CA TRP A 252 -31.84 15.57 0.58
C TRP A 252 -32.16 14.32 1.42
N GLY A 253 -32.80 14.50 2.57
CA GLY A 253 -33.00 13.45 3.58
C GLY A 253 -33.65 12.17 3.05
N TRP A 254 -34.60 12.25 2.12
CA TRP A 254 -35.26 11.08 1.53
C TRP A 254 -34.36 10.27 0.59
N TRP A 255 -33.46 10.93 -0.15
CA TRP A 255 -32.46 10.24 -0.95
C TRP A 255 -31.43 9.54 -0.06
N LYS A 256 -31.05 10.16 1.06
CA LYS A 256 -30.20 9.53 2.08
C LYS A 256 -30.84 8.28 2.68
N VAL A 257 -32.15 8.30 2.95
CA VAL A 257 -32.89 7.10 3.41
C VAL A 257 -32.81 5.96 2.39
N LYS A 258 -33.06 6.24 1.10
CA LYS A 258 -32.94 5.22 0.05
C LYS A 258 -31.51 4.71 -0.08
N LYS A 259 -30.51 5.59 -0.06
CA LYS A 259 -29.08 5.25 -0.08
C LYS A 259 -28.73 4.24 1.01
N TRP A 260 -29.04 4.55 2.27
CA TRP A 260 -28.77 3.68 3.41
C TRP A 260 -29.54 2.36 3.36
N THR A 261 -30.77 2.38 2.83
CA THR A 261 -31.55 1.16 2.62
C THR A 261 -30.88 0.25 1.59
N VAL A 262 -30.43 0.79 0.45
CA VAL A 262 -29.71 0.02 -0.58
C VAL A 262 -28.38 -0.52 -0.03
N HIS A 263 -27.62 0.28 0.73
CA HIS A 263 -26.40 -0.19 1.40
C HIS A 263 -26.63 -1.44 2.26
N ILE A 264 -27.64 -1.39 3.14
CA ILE A 264 -27.99 -2.52 4.01
C ILE A 264 -28.31 -3.77 3.18
N LEU A 265 -29.15 -3.61 2.14
CA LEU A 265 -29.56 -4.73 1.29
C LEU A 265 -28.41 -5.32 0.48
N ASN A 266 -27.48 -4.47 0.01
CA ASN A 266 -26.28 -4.91 -0.67
C ASN A 266 -25.38 -5.74 0.26
N ARG A 267 -25.09 -5.24 1.46
CA ARG A 267 -24.27 -5.97 2.45
C ARG A 267 -24.90 -7.28 2.89
N LEU A 268 -26.23 -7.29 3.09
CA LEU A 268 -26.98 -8.52 3.33
C LEU A 268 -26.85 -9.52 2.19
N TYR A 269 -26.70 -9.07 0.95
CA TYR A 269 -26.59 -9.94 -0.21
C TYR A 269 -25.16 -10.43 -0.52
N THR A 270 -24.16 -9.55 -0.42
CA THR A 270 -22.76 -9.86 -0.74
C THR A 270 -22.09 -10.64 0.39
N ARG A 271 -22.22 -10.19 1.63
CA ARG A 271 -21.55 -10.81 2.78
C ARG A 271 -22.36 -11.95 3.37
N PHE A 272 -23.61 -11.67 3.78
CA PHE A 272 -24.43 -12.62 4.53
C PHE A 272 -25.28 -13.54 3.68
N GLY A 273 -25.52 -13.15 2.44
CA GLY A 273 -26.28 -13.91 1.47
C GLY A 273 -25.41 -14.89 0.69
N ASP A 274 -24.08 -14.82 0.75
CA ASP A 274 -23.20 -15.75 0.04
C ASP A 274 -23.01 -17.05 0.81
N LEU A 275 -23.20 -18.20 0.16
CA LEU A 275 -23.03 -19.50 0.82
C LEU A 275 -21.57 -19.91 0.97
N LYS A 276 -20.64 -19.29 0.21
CA LYS A 276 -19.22 -19.60 0.25
C LYS A 276 -18.53 -18.97 1.46
N LEU A 277 -18.98 -17.78 1.86
CA LEU A 277 -18.37 -16.97 2.92
C LEU A 277 -18.94 -17.27 4.32
N GLN A 278 -19.86 -18.24 4.45
CA GLN A 278 -20.64 -18.42 5.68
C GLN A 278 -20.28 -19.70 6.44
N ASN A 279 -20.09 -19.53 7.75
CA ASN A 279 -19.92 -20.61 8.71
C ASN A 279 -21.15 -21.55 8.74
N PRO A 280 -21.00 -22.81 9.21
CA PRO A 280 -22.08 -23.80 9.22
C PRO A 280 -23.38 -23.33 9.89
N GLU A 281 -23.26 -22.50 10.94
CA GLU A 281 -24.39 -21.95 11.69
C GLU A 281 -25.18 -20.89 10.90
N ASN A 282 -24.50 -20.08 10.09
CA ASN A 282 -25.09 -18.97 9.34
C ASN A 282 -25.60 -19.38 7.95
N ARG A 283 -25.22 -20.57 7.49
CA ARG A 283 -25.61 -21.11 6.18
C ARG A 283 -27.12 -21.24 6.01
N ALA A 284 -27.85 -21.57 7.09
CA ALA A 284 -29.31 -21.68 7.06
C ALA A 284 -29.98 -20.31 6.82
N PHE A 285 -29.43 -19.24 7.40
CA PHE A 285 -29.89 -17.87 7.17
C PHE A 285 -29.64 -17.44 5.72
N ALA A 286 -28.44 -17.67 5.20
CA ALA A 286 -28.08 -17.33 3.82
C ALA A 286 -29.01 -18.00 2.79
N GLN A 287 -29.34 -19.28 2.99
CA GLN A 287 -30.30 -19.99 2.13
C GLN A 287 -31.71 -19.38 2.18
N MET A 288 -32.19 -19.03 3.37
CA MET A 288 -33.49 -18.39 3.56
C MET A 288 -33.53 -17.01 2.89
N PHE A 289 -32.49 -16.21 3.08
CA PHE A 289 -32.36 -14.88 2.48
C PHE A 289 -32.37 -14.93 0.94
N GLN A 290 -31.55 -15.81 0.35
CA GLN A 290 -31.50 -15.99 -1.10
C GLN A 290 -32.84 -16.44 -1.68
N LYS A 291 -33.55 -17.33 -0.99
CA LYS A 291 -34.80 -17.92 -1.50
C LYS A 291 -35.98 -16.94 -1.44
N HIS A 292 -36.08 -16.13 -0.39
CA HIS A 292 -37.29 -15.32 -0.14
C HIS A 292 -37.11 -13.84 -0.48
N PHE A 293 -35.93 -13.25 -0.30
CA PHE A 293 -35.74 -11.80 -0.38
C PHE A 293 -34.88 -11.33 -1.55
N ALA A 294 -33.84 -12.09 -1.94
CA ALA A 294 -32.93 -11.66 -3.01
C ALA A 294 -33.66 -11.32 -4.33
N GLY A 295 -34.64 -12.13 -4.74
CA GLY A 295 -35.45 -11.84 -5.92
C GLY A 295 -36.35 -10.60 -5.80
N GLN A 296 -36.88 -10.32 -4.61
CA GLN A 296 -37.72 -9.13 -4.36
C GLN A 296 -36.89 -7.84 -4.36
N ILE A 297 -35.69 -7.90 -3.76
CA ILE A 297 -34.73 -6.79 -3.76
C ILE A 297 -34.32 -6.46 -5.20
N LEU A 298 -34.00 -7.49 -6.00
CA LEU A 298 -33.67 -7.35 -7.41
C LEU A 298 -34.79 -6.63 -8.19
N GLU A 299 -36.05 -7.01 -7.98
CA GLU A 299 -37.18 -6.35 -8.63
C GLU A 299 -37.32 -4.88 -8.23
N CYS A 300 -37.16 -4.56 -6.93
CA CYS A 300 -37.17 -3.18 -6.44
C CYS A 300 -36.06 -2.33 -7.05
N HIS A 301 -34.84 -2.87 -7.11
CA HIS A 301 -33.68 -2.23 -7.73
C HIS A 301 -33.91 -1.93 -9.22
N LEU A 302 -34.46 -2.90 -9.97
CA LEU A 302 -34.79 -2.70 -11.39
C LEU A 302 -35.88 -1.64 -11.59
N ASN A 303 -36.89 -1.59 -10.70
CA ASN A 303 -37.93 -0.57 -10.75
C ASN A 303 -37.39 0.83 -10.45
N LEU A 304 -36.42 0.96 -9.53
CA LEU A 304 -35.74 2.23 -9.25
C LEU A 304 -34.91 2.70 -10.45
N LEU A 305 -34.14 1.82 -11.09
CA LEU A 305 -33.36 2.16 -12.29
C LEU A 305 -34.26 2.57 -13.47
N ASN A 306 -35.48 2.05 -13.56
CA ASN A 306 -36.42 2.45 -14.61
C ASN A 306 -36.80 3.95 -14.54
N VAL A 307 -36.55 4.65 -13.43
CA VAL A 307 -36.69 6.11 -13.34
C VAL A 307 -35.74 6.82 -14.30
N ILE A 308 -34.52 6.31 -14.48
CA ILE A 308 -33.51 6.87 -15.41
C ILE A 308 -34.03 6.81 -16.84
N ARG A 309 -34.64 5.69 -17.23
CA ARG A 309 -35.24 5.49 -18.57
C ARG A 309 -36.30 6.55 -18.92
N VAL A 310 -37.06 7.00 -17.91
CA VAL A 310 -38.12 8.01 -18.10
C VAL A 310 -37.58 9.45 -18.01
N GLY A 311 -36.27 9.62 -17.80
CA GLY A 311 -35.63 10.93 -17.62
C GLY A 311 -35.82 11.52 -16.22
N GLY A 312 -36.14 10.69 -15.23
CA GLY A 312 -36.24 11.09 -13.83
C GLY A 312 -34.87 11.16 -13.14
N TYR A 313 -34.82 11.87 -12.01
CA TYR A 313 -33.59 12.03 -11.23
C TYR A 313 -33.40 10.88 -10.23
N LEU A 314 -32.19 10.31 -10.21
CA LEU A 314 -31.73 9.35 -9.20
C LEU A 314 -30.29 9.73 -8.83
N PRO A 315 -29.92 9.80 -7.54
CA PRO A 315 -28.56 10.17 -7.14
C PRO A 315 -27.52 9.15 -7.59
N ASP A 316 -26.35 9.62 -8.01
CA ASP A 316 -25.24 8.82 -8.54
C ASP A 316 -24.86 7.66 -7.63
N ARG A 317 -24.68 7.93 -6.32
CA ARG A 317 -24.36 6.88 -5.33
C ARG A 317 -25.42 5.77 -5.26
N VAL A 318 -26.70 6.09 -5.43
CA VAL A 318 -27.77 5.07 -5.43
C VAL A 318 -27.70 4.22 -6.70
N ILE A 319 -27.39 4.82 -7.85
CA ILE A 319 -27.20 4.12 -9.11
C ILE A 319 -26.01 3.15 -8.99
N ASN A 320 -24.87 3.65 -8.54
CA ASN A 320 -23.64 2.88 -8.32
C ASN A 320 -23.89 1.66 -7.41
N LEU A 321 -24.52 1.84 -6.24
CA LEU A 321 -24.86 0.73 -5.34
C LEU A 321 -25.81 -0.29 -5.99
N ILE A 322 -26.83 0.16 -6.72
CA ILE A 322 -27.74 -0.77 -7.39
C ILE A 322 -27.00 -1.56 -8.47
N LEU A 323 -26.12 -0.93 -9.26
CA LEU A 323 -25.32 -1.60 -10.28
C LEU A 323 -24.37 -2.63 -9.66
N GLN A 324 -23.70 -2.32 -8.55
CA GLN A 324 -22.89 -3.29 -7.80
C GLN A 324 -23.70 -4.52 -7.35
N TYR A 325 -24.94 -4.33 -6.89
CA TYR A 325 -25.84 -5.43 -6.56
C TYR A 325 -26.13 -6.31 -7.79
N LEU A 326 -26.38 -5.67 -8.94
CA LEU A 326 -26.66 -6.36 -10.20
C LEU A 326 -25.44 -7.13 -10.72
N SER A 327 -24.24 -6.57 -10.62
CA SER A 327 -22.96 -7.24 -10.96
C SER A 327 -22.79 -8.52 -10.14
N ASN A 328 -22.97 -8.43 -8.82
CA ASN A 328 -22.93 -9.59 -7.91
C ASN A 328 -24.06 -10.60 -8.17
N SER A 329 -25.17 -10.16 -8.78
CA SER A 329 -26.31 -11.03 -9.10
C SER A 329 -26.12 -11.87 -10.36
N ILE A 330 -25.32 -11.40 -11.33
CA ILE A 330 -25.03 -12.11 -12.58
C ILE A 330 -24.35 -13.47 -12.33
N SER A 331 -23.43 -13.49 -11.37
CA SER A 331 -22.69 -14.69 -10.99
C SER A 331 -23.59 -15.83 -10.48
N ARG A 332 -24.79 -15.52 -9.94
CA ARG A 332 -25.72 -16.52 -9.39
C ARG A 332 -26.81 -16.92 -10.40
N ASN A 333 -26.86 -18.20 -10.79
CA ASN A 333 -27.80 -18.72 -11.82
C ASN A 333 -29.28 -18.37 -11.56
N ASN A 334 -29.74 -18.49 -10.30
CA ASN A 334 -31.14 -18.24 -9.94
C ASN A 334 -31.51 -16.77 -10.12
N MET A 335 -30.62 -15.85 -9.75
CA MET A 335 -30.84 -14.40 -9.88
C MET A 335 -30.72 -13.96 -11.35
N TYR A 336 -29.76 -14.52 -12.09
CA TYR A 336 -29.64 -14.26 -13.52
C TYR A 336 -30.90 -14.66 -14.30
N THR A 337 -31.55 -15.78 -13.95
CA THR A 337 -32.81 -16.21 -14.57
C THR A 337 -33.94 -15.19 -14.35
N LEU A 338 -33.96 -14.51 -13.19
CA LEU A 338 -34.92 -13.44 -12.89
C LEU A 338 -34.59 -12.12 -13.61
N LEU A 339 -33.30 -11.84 -13.82
CA LEU A 339 -32.82 -10.65 -14.51
C LEU A 339 -33.01 -10.74 -16.03
N GLN A 340 -32.87 -11.93 -16.61
CA GLN A 340 -32.88 -12.17 -18.06
C GLN A 340 -34.01 -11.49 -18.84
N PRO A 341 -35.29 -11.48 -18.40
CA PRO A 341 -36.39 -10.85 -19.14
C PRO A 341 -36.28 -9.34 -19.28
N ARG A 342 -35.57 -8.66 -18.36
CA ARG A 342 -35.37 -7.20 -18.37
C ARG A 342 -33.93 -6.81 -18.72
N LEU A 343 -33.05 -7.77 -18.96
CA LEU A 343 -31.62 -7.55 -19.19
C LEU A 343 -31.37 -6.69 -20.42
N ASP A 344 -32.08 -6.93 -21.53
CA ASP A 344 -31.89 -6.16 -22.77
C ASP A 344 -32.27 -4.68 -22.55
N ILE A 345 -33.36 -4.39 -21.82
CA ILE A 345 -33.77 -3.01 -21.48
C ILE A 345 -32.73 -2.37 -20.55
N LEU A 346 -32.29 -3.10 -19.52
CA LEU A 346 -31.27 -2.62 -18.59
C LEU A 346 -29.97 -2.27 -19.32
N LEU A 347 -29.49 -3.16 -20.17
CA LEU A 347 -28.22 -3.02 -20.87
C LEU A 347 -28.25 -1.87 -21.88
N PHE A 348 -29.30 -1.77 -22.69
CA PHE A 348 -29.35 -0.82 -23.81
C PHE A 348 -29.98 0.53 -23.47
N GLU A 349 -30.96 0.58 -22.56
CA GLU A 349 -31.71 1.81 -22.25
C GLU A 349 -31.29 2.48 -20.93
N ILE A 350 -30.48 1.81 -20.09
CA ILE A 350 -30.04 2.35 -18.79
C ILE A 350 -28.51 2.37 -18.70
N VAL A 351 -27.86 1.20 -18.77
CA VAL A 351 -26.41 1.05 -18.60
C VAL A 351 -25.64 1.78 -19.70
N PHE A 352 -25.98 1.56 -20.97
CA PHE A 352 -25.27 2.22 -22.07
C PHE A 352 -25.38 3.77 -22.05
N PRO A 353 -26.55 4.39 -21.82
CA PRO A 353 -26.65 5.84 -21.63
C PRO A 353 -25.81 6.38 -20.46
N LEU A 354 -25.68 5.63 -19.36
CA LEU A 354 -24.82 6.03 -18.22
C LEU A 354 -23.33 5.99 -18.56
N MET A 355 -22.92 5.19 -19.55
CA MET A 355 -21.53 5.13 -20.04
C MET A 355 -21.18 6.28 -21.00
N CYS A 356 -22.19 6.92 -21.60
CA CYS A 356 -22.00 7.97 -22.59
C CYS A 356 -21.60 9.30 -21.95
N PHE A 357 -20.78 10.08 -22.66
CA PHE A 357 -20.44 11.46 -22.29
C PHE A 357 -21.70 12.31 -22.06
N ASN A 358 -21.82 12.89 -20.86
CA ASN A 358 -23.04 13.58 -20.40
C ASN A 358 -22.88 15.12 -20.37
N ASP A 359 -23.93 15.83 -19.94
CA ASP A 359 -23.92 17.30 -19.89
C ASP A 359 -23.03 17.87 -18.77
N ASN A 360 -22.84 17.14 -17.68
CA ASN A 360 -21.92 17.55 -16.61
C ASN A 360 -20.46 17.39 -17.06
N ASP A 361 -20.16 16.30 -17.77
CA ASP A 361 -18.83 16.08 -18.36
C ASP A 361 -18.48 17.21 -19.35
N GLN A 362 -19.44 17.63 -20.20
CA GLN A 362 -19.25 18.75 -21.12
C GLN A 362 -18.97 20.07 -20.40
N LYS A 363 -19.72 20.36 -19.34
CA LYS A 363 -19.49 21.59 -18.55
C LYS A 363 -18.11 21.58 -17.92
N LEU A 364 -17.71 20.45 -17.32
CA LEU A 364 -16.40 20.33 -16.71
C LEU A 364 -15.29 20.44 -17.75
N TRP A 365 -15.47 19.80 -18.91
CA TRP A 365 -14.55 19.91 -20.04
C TRP A 365 -14.36 21.35 -20.53
N ASP A 366 -15.41 22.16 -20.56
CA ASP A 366 -15.35 23.54 -21.06
C ASP A 366 -14.90 24.55 -20.00
N GLU A 367 -15.30 24.37 -18.74
CA GLU A 367 -15.05 25.30 -17.63
C GLU A 367 -13.73 25.02 -16.91
N ASP A 368 -13.40 23.74 -16.69
CA ASP A 368 -12.19 23.31 -15.97
C ASP A 368 -11.66 21.93 -16.46
N PRO A 369 -10.89 21.93 -17.57
CA PRO A 369 -10.29 20.71 -18.11
C PRO A 369 -9.33 20.00 -17.15
N HIS A 370 -8.71 20.73 -16.21
CA HIS A 370 -7.79 20.14 -15.22
C HIS A 370 -8.57 19.27 -14.23
N GLU A 371 -9.69 19.79 -13.72
CA GLU A 371 -10.58 19.03 -12.83
C GLU A 371 -11.24 17.84 -13.55
N TYR A 372 -11.53 17.95 -14.86
CA TYR A 372 -12.01 16.82 -15.66
C TYR A 372 -10.99 15.68 -15.70
N VAL A 373 -9.72 16.00 -15.97
CA VAL A 373 -8.63 15.00 -15.96
C VAL A 373 -8.47 14.42 -14.57
N ARG A 374 -8.38 15.26 -13.53
CA ARG A 374 -8.20 14.81 -12.14
C ARG A 374 -9.31 13.82 -11.73
N LYS A 375 -10.58 14.18 -11.93
CA LYS A 375 -11.71 13.28 -11.63
C LYS A 375 -11.75 12.01 -12.47
N GLY A 376 -11.20 12.04 -13.67
CA GLY A 376 -11.19 10.89 -14.57
C GLY A 376 -10.22 9.79 -14.19
N TYR A 377 -9.19 10.10 -13.39
CA TYR A 377 -8.17 9.15 -12.91
C TYR A 377 -8.11 9.08 -11.38
N ASP A 378 -9.06 9.71 -10.68
CA ASP A 378 -9.19 9.62 -9.23
C ASP A 378 -9.91 8.31 -8.87
N ILE A 379 -9.15 7.37 -8.28
CA ILE A 379 -9.64 6.05 -7.87
C ILE A 379 -10.87 6.18 -6.96
N ILE A 380 -10.88 7.14 -6.04
CA ILE A 380 -11.97 7.31 -5.07
C ILE A 380 -13.24 7.76 -5.80
N GLU A 381 -13.15 8.73 -6.71
CA GLU A 381 -14.30 9.15 -7.53
C GLU A 381 -14.82 7.99 -8.40
N ASP A 382 -13.92 7.15 -8.92
CA ASP A 382 -14.28 5.97 -9.70
C ASP A 382 -15.10 4.94 -8.90
N LEU A 383 -14.77 4.70 -7.63
CA LEU A 383 -15.54 3.81 -6.75
C LEU A 383 -17.02 4.23 -6.61
N TYR A 384 -17.28 5.54 -6.66
CA TYR A 384 -18.63 6.10 -6.48
C TYR A 384 -19.35 6.42 -7.79
N SER A 385 -18.63 6.36 -8.92
CA SER A 385 -19.12 6.73 -10.24
C SER A 385 -20.16 5.75 -10.79
N PRO A 386 -21.31 6.25 -11.30
CA PRO A 386 -22.26 5.43 -12.07
C PRO A 386 -21.70 4.95 -13.40
N ARG A 387 -20.75 5.68 -13.99
CA ARG A 387 -20.11 5.34 -15.27
C ARG A 387 -19.26 4.09 -15.11
N THR A 388 -18.39 4.09 -14.10
CA THR A 388 -17.49 2.99 -13.76
C THR A 388 -18.27 1.76 -13.31
N ALA A 389 -19.26 1.92 -12.41
CA ALA A 389 -20.16 0.82 -12.04
C ALA A 389 -20.96 0.22 -13.21
N SER A 390 -21.27 1.02 -14.24
CA SER A 390 -21.91 0.53 -15.47
C SER A 390 -20.93 -0.29 -16.32
N MET A 391 -19.66 0.14 -16.41
CA MET A 391 -18.59 -0.63 -17.06
C MET A 391 -18.35 -1.97 -16.37
N ASP A 392 -18.22 -1.96 -15.04
CA ASP A 392 -18.01 -3.18 -14.25
C ASP A 392 -19.15 -4.18 -14.43
N PHE A 393 -20.39 -3.69 -14.47
CA PHE A 393 -21.56 -4.52 -14.74
C PHE A 393 -21.49 -5.19 -16.11
N VAL A 394 -21.10 -4.45 -17.15
CA VAL A 394 -20.95 -5.00 -18.52
C VAL A 394 -19.81 -6.01 -18.57
N SER A 395 -18.66 -5.69 -17.99
CA SER A 395 -17.50 -6.59 -17.93
C SER A 395 -17.83 -7.88 -17.19
N GLU A 396 -18.49 -7.82 -16.04
CA GLU A 396 -18.91 -9.01 -15.28
C GLU A 396 -19.98 -9.83 -16.01
N LEU A 397 -20.93 -9.16 -16.70
CA LEU A 397 -21.94 -9.81 -17.54
C LEU A 397 -21.29 -10.62 -18.66
N VAL A 398 -20.30 -10.03 -19.33
CA VAL A 398 -19.56 -10.68 -20.41
C VAL A 398 -18.66 -11.79 -19.87
N ARG A 399 -17.97 -11.57 -18.74
CA ARG A 399 -17.07 -12.55 -18.11
C ARG A 399 -17.81 -13.82 -17.70
N LYS A 400 -18.95 -13.70 -17.01
CA LYS A 400 -19.70 -14.86 -16.49
C LYS A 400 -20.76 -15.41 -17.44
N ARG A 401 -21.36 -14.57 -18.30
CA ARG A 401 -22.51 -14.91 -19.16
C ARG A 401 -22.33 -14.49 -20.63
N GLY A 402 -21.09 -14.52 -21.13
CA GLY A 402 -20.76 -13.98 -22.45
C GLY A 402 -21.35 -14.68 -23.68
N LYS A 403 -21.75 -15.95 -23.60
CA LYS A 403 -22.14 -16.76 -24.80
C LYS A 403 -23.22 -16.11 -25.68
N GLU A 404 -24.21 -15.46 -25.08
CA GLU A 404 -25.29 -14.76 -25.80
C GLU A 404 -25.20 -13.24 -25.64
N ASN A 405 -24.87 -12.77 -24.44
CA ASN A 405 -24.92 -11.34 -24.11
C ASN A 405 -23.81 -10.53 -24.80
N LEU A 406 -22.61 -11.10 -24.97
CA LEU A 406 -21.53 -10.42 -25.68
C LEU A 406 -21.94 -10.13 -27.12
N HIS A 407 -22.50 -11.12 -27.82
CA HIS A 407 -22.92 -10.94 -29.21
C HIS A 407 -24.02 -9.89 -29.35
N LYS A 408 -25.04 -9.92 -28.49
CA LYS A 408 -26.10 -8.90 -28.46
C LYS A 408 -25.54 -7.50 -28.22
N PHE A 409 -24.64 -7.37 -27.26
CA PHE A 409 -24.05 -6.08 -26.90
C PHE A 409 -23.18 -5.53 -28.02
N ILE A 410 -22.30 -6.35 -28.61
CA ILE A 410 -21.47 -5.93 -29.75
C ILE A 410 -22.32 -5.58 -30.97
N GLN A 411 -23.39 -6.35 -31.27
CA GLN A 411 -24.32 -5.98 -32.34
C GLN A 411 -24.95 -4.60 -32.12
N PHE A 412 -25.33 -4.28 -30.88
CA PHE A 412 -25.86 -2.97 -30.53
C PHE A 412 -24.82 -1.86 -30.73
N ILE A 413 -23.57 -2.08 -30.32
CA ILE A 413 -22.47 -1.14 -30.56
C ILE A 413 -22.20 -0.93 -32.06
N VAL A 414 -22.19 -2.00 -32.86
CA VAL A 414 -22.02 -1.91 -34.32
C VAL A 414 -23.16 -1.11 -34.96
N GLU A 415 -24.39 -1.27 -34.49
CA GLU A 415 -25.54 -0.48 -34.96
C GLU A 415 -25.38 1.01 -34.61
N ILE A 416 -24.77 1.35 -33.47
CA ILE A 416 -24.45 2.74 -33.12
C ILE A 416 -23.39 3.30 -34.07
N PHE A 417 -22.34 2.56 -34.37
CA PHE A 417 -21.33 2.98 -35.35
C PHE A 417 -21.94 3.19 -36.73
N ARG A 418 -22.80 2.27 -37.19
CA ARG A 418 -23.52 2.41 -38.46
C ARG A 418 -24.37 3.69 -38.51
N ARG A 419 -25.14 3.95 -37.44
CA ARG A 419 -25.96 5.18 -37.33
C ARG A 419 -25.11 6.44 -37.31
N TYR A 420 -23.96 6.40 -36.66
CA TYR A 420 -23.02 7.51 -36.63
C TYR A 420 -22.41 7.80 -38.00
N ASP A 421 -22.06 6.75 -38.76
CA ASP A 421 -21.49 6.89 -40.10
C ASP A 421 -22.53 7.37 -41.13
N GLU A 422 -23.80 7.00 -40.97
CA GLU A 422 -24.91 7.43 -41.83
C GLU A 422 -25.47 8.82 -41.48
N ALA A 423 -25.22 9.32 -40.27
CA ALA A 423 -25.76 10.60 -39.80
C ALA A 423 -25.07 11.80 -40.46
N PRO A 424 -25.82 12.86 -40.84
CA PRO A 424 -25.24 14.14 -41.24
C PRO A 424 -24.39 14.74 -40.12
N VAL A 425 -23.35 15.51 -40.48
CA VAL A 425 -22.39 16.14 -39.54
C VAL A 425 -23.09 16.94 -38.44
N GLU A 426 -24.22 17.58 -38.73
CA GLU A 426 -25.01 18.39 -37.79
C GLU A 426 -25.77 17.56 -36.73
N TYR A 427 -26.13 16.32 -37.03
CA TYR A 427 -26.92 15.44 -36.14
C TYR A 427 -26.14 14.18 -35.74
N LYS A 428 -24.82 14.22 -35.88
CA LYS A 428 -23.97 13.08 -35.54
C LYS A 428 -24.07 12.80 -34.05
N PRO A 429 -24.37 11.56 -33.62
CA PRO A 429 -24.51 11.22 -32.21
C PRO A 429 -23.13 11.03 -31.54
N TYR A 430 -22.35 12.11 -31.42
CA TYR A 430 -20.98 12.09 -30.89
C TYR A 430 -20.89 11.44 -29.50
N ARG A 431 -21.82 11.77 -28.59
CA ARG A 431 -21.89 11.20 -27.23
C ARG A 431 -22.12 9.69 -27.20
N GLN A 432 -22.98 9.18 -28.10
CA GLN A 432 -23.23 7.75 -28.18
C GLN A 432 -22.02 7.02 -28.78
N LYS A 433 -21.28 7.66 -29.69
CA LYS A 433 -20.04 7.09 -30.20
C LYS A 433 -18.96 7.04 -29.12
N ASP A 434 -18.84 8.06 -28.27
CA ASP A 434 -17.93 8.04 -27.11
C ASP A 434 -18.25 6.85 -26.19
N GLY A 435 -19.50 6.69 -25.76
CA GLY A 435 -19.91 5.55 -24.92
C GLY A 435 -19.69 4.19 -25.59
N ALA A 436 -19.85 4.10 -26.91
CA ALA A 436 -19.57 2.89 -27.67
C ALA A 436 -18.07 2.55 -27.75
N LEU A 437 -17.21 3.56 -27.89
CA LEU A 437 -15.75 3.39 -27.83
C LEU A 437 -15.30 2.98 -26.43
N LEU A 438 -15.85 3.62 -25.39
CA LEU A 438 -15.60 3.24 -24.00
C LEU A 438 -15.97 1.78 -23.73
N ALA A 439 -17.16 1.36 -24.18
CA ALA A 439 -17.62 -0.02 -24.02
C ALA A 439 -16.70 -1.05 -24.68
N ILE A 440 -16.16 -0.74 -25.87
CA ILE A 440 -15.22 -1.62 -26.57
C ILE A 440 -13.86 -1.63 -25.86
N GLY A 441 -13.36 -0.48 -25.40
CA GLY A 441 -12.11 -0.44 -24.63
C GLY A 441 -12.22 -1.18 -23.30
N ALA A 442 -13.34 -1.06 -22.58
CA ALA A 442 -13.58 -1.78 -21.33
C ALA A 442 -13.64 -3.31 -21.49
N LEU A 443 -14.04 -3.79 -22.68
CA LEU A 443 -14.15 -5.21 -23.01
C LEU A 443 -12.90 -5.77 -23.71
N CYS A 444 -11.79 -5.02 -23.70
CA CYS A 444 -10.57 -5.33 -24.43
C CYS A 444 -10.06 -6.75 -24.17
N ASP A 445 -9.90 -7.13 -22.91
CA ASP A 445 -9.33 -8.43 -22.52
C ASP A 445 -10.15 -9.59 -23.06
N LYS A 446 -11.49 -9.45 -23.04
CA LYS A 446 -12.36 -10.50 -23.56
C LYS A 446 -12.40 -10.55 -25.08
N LEU A 447 -12.40 -9.39 -25.73
CA LEU A 447 -12.47 -9.29 -27.19
C LEU A 447 -11.18 -9.79 -27.86
N LYS A 448 -10.01 -9.56 -27.25
CA LYS A 448 -8.71 -10.10 -27.70
C LYS A 448 -8.64 -11.63 -27.69
N GLN A 449 -9.43 -12.29 -26.85
CA GLN A 449 -9.43 -13.74 -26.68
C GLN A 449 -10.54 -14.48 -27.45
N THR A 450 -11.57 -13.78 -27.94
CA THR A 450 -12.81 -14.41 -28.45
C THR A 450 -12.95 -14.28 -29.97
N GLU A 451 -12.97 -15.40 -30.69
CA GLU A 451 -13.31 -15.43 -32.13
C GLU A 451 -14.84 -15.33 -32.37
N PRO A 452 -15.32 -14.67 -33.46
CA PRO A 452 -14.56 -14.05 -34.55
C PRO A 452 -14.11 -12.61 -34.27
N TYR A 453 -14.36 -12.06 -33.08
CA TYR A 453 -14.11 -10.65 -32.77
C TYR A 453 -12.63 -10.31 -32.85
N LYS A 454 -11.76 -11.17 -32.30
CA LYS A 454 -10.30 -11.05 -32.37
C LYS A 454 -9.80 -10.74 -33.77
N SER A 455 -10.29 -11.46 -34.78
CA SER A 455 -9.92 -11.30 -36.18
C SER A 455 -10.39 -9.98 -36.82
N GLU A 456 -11.47 -9.38 -36.31
CA GLU A 456 -12.03 -8.12 -36.84
C GLU A 456 -11.61 -6.87 -36.03
N LEU A 457 -10.86 -7.04 -34.93
CA LEU A 457 -10.43 -5.92 -34.07
C LEU A 457 -9.61 -4.88 -34.84
N GLU A 458 -8.62 -5.31 -35.63
CA GLU A 458 -7.79 -4.40 -36.44
C GLU A 458 -8.64 -3.58 -37.41
N ARG A 459 -9.61 -4.22 -38.07
CA ARG A 459 -10.53 -3.53 -38.98
C ARG A 459 -11.42 -2.53 -38.25
N MET A 460 -11.90 -2.89 -37.05
CA MET A 460 -12.70 -2.01 -36.21
C MET A 460 -11.90 -0.75 -35.81
N LEU A 461 -10.63 -0.90 -35.40
CA LEU A 461 -9.75 0.23 -35.09
C LEU A 461 -9.58 1.16 -36.30
N VAL A 462 -9.26 0.59 -37.47
CA VAL A 462 -9.04 1.35 -38.70
C VAL A 462 -10.30 2.08 -39.16
N GLN A 463 -11.47 1.44 -39.05
CA GLN A 463 -12.72 1.99 -39.57
C GLN A 463 -13.37 3.00 -38.60
N HIS A 464 -13.32 2.74 -37.30
CA HIS A 464 -14.13 3.48 -36.33
C HIS A 464 -13.34 4.29 -35.30
N VAL A 465 -12.05 3.97 -35.07
CA VAL A 465 -11.19 4.66 -34.09
C VAL A 465 -10.26 5.66 -34.80
N PHE A 466 -9.53 5.22 -35.83
CA PHE A 466 -8.55 6.06 -36.53
C PHE A 466 -9.12 7.37 -37.11
N PRO A 467 -10.33 7.40 -37.69
CA PRO A 467 -10.91 8.64 -38.20
C PRO A 467 -11.25 9.65 -37.10
N GLU A 468 -11.48 9.19 -35.87
CA GLU A 468 -11.92 10.07 -34.77
C GLU A 468 -10.76 10.89 -34.19
N PHE A 469 -9.50 10.52 -34.45
CA PHE A 469 -8.34 11.36 -34.12
C PHE A 469 -8.41 12.74 -34.80
N ASP A 470 -9.12 12.87 -35.93
CA ASP A 470 -9.32 14.13 -36.65
C ASP A 470 -10.72 14.73 -36.42
N SER A 471 -11.45 14.25 -35.41
CA SER A 471 -12.79 14.74 -35.06
C SER A 471 -12.73 16.17 -34.51
N THR A 472 -13.77 16.96 -34.80
CA THR A 472 -13.90 18.33 -34.26
C THR A 472 -14.16 18.34 -32.75
N GLN A 473 -14.63 17.23 -32.18
CA GLN A 473 -14.99 17.11 -30.77
C GLN A 473 -13.82 16.57 -29.96
N GLY A 474 -13.38 17.29 -28.92
CA GLY A 474 -12.25 16.92 -28.06
C GLY A 474 -12.41 15.57 -27.37
N HIS A 475 -13.57 15.34 -26.74
CA HIS A 475 -13.85 14.10 -26.02
C HIS A 475 -13.69 12.84 -26.91
N LEU A 476 -14.03 12.93 -28.20
CA LEU A 476 -13.82 11.82 -29.14
C LEU A 476 -12.36 11.61 -29.51
N ARG A 477 -11.56 12.68 -29.64
CA ARG A 477 -10.12 12.56 -29.88
C ARG A 477 -9.41 11.90 -28.70
N ALA A 478 -9.76 12.33 -27.47
CA ALA A 478 -9.26 11.74 -26.24
C ALA A 478 -9.65 10.25 -26.13
N LYS A 479 -10.93 9.93 -26.34
CA LYS A 479 -11.39 8.53 -26.30
C LYS A 479 -10.77 7.66 -27.38
N ALA A 480 -10.51 8.20 -28.57
CA ALA A 480 -9.82 7.47 -29.64
C ALA A 480 -8.37 7.13 -29.25
N ALA A 481 -7.66 8.06 -28.60
CA ALA A 481 -6.32 7.81 -28.07
C ALA A 481 -6.35 6.71 -27.00
N TRP A 482 -7.25 6.83 -26.01
CA TRP A 482 -7.42 5.83 -24.95
C TRP A 482 -7.70 4.43 -25.50
N VAL A 483 -8.69 4.27 -26.41
CA VAL A 483 -9.00 2.97 -27.02
C VAL A 483 -7.81 2.43 -27.82
N ALA A 484 -7.08 3.28 -28.55
CA ALA A 484 -5.90 2.85 -29.30
C ALA A 484 -4.83 2.27 -28.36
N GLY A 485 -4.59 2.90 -27.20
CA GLY A 485 -3.67 2.39 -26.17
C GLY A 485 -4.10 1.03 -25.63
N GLN A 486 -5.38 0.86 -25.28
CA GLN A 486 -5.92 -0.42 -24.78
C GLN A 486 -5.69 -1.59 -25.73
N TYR A 487 -5.74 -1.33 -27.04
CA TYR A 487 -5.51 -2.35 -28.08
C TYR A 487 -4.08 -2.35 -28.64
N ALA A 488 -3.11 -1.66 -28.03
CA ALA A 488 -1.73 -1.61 -28.52
C ALA A 488 -1.08 -3.01 -28.65
N HIS A 489 -1.38 -3.93 -27.72
CA HIS A 489 -0.81 -5.28 -27.69
C HIS A 489 -1.50 -6.31 -28.61
N ILE A 490 -2.45 -5.91 -29.48
CA ILE A 490 -3.05 -6.88 -30.41
C ILE A 490 -2.06 -7.29 -31.51
N ASN A 491 -2.28 -8.48 -32.06
CA ASN A 491 -1.55 -8.91 -33.25
C ASN A 491 -2.08 -8.18 -34.49
N PHE A 492 -1.40 -7.10 -34.90
CA PHE A 492 -1.69 -6.40 -36.15
C PHE A 492 -1.24 -7.24 -37.35
N SER A 493 -2.17 -7.51 -38.27
CA SER A 493 -1.89 -8.21 -39.54
C SER A 493 -1.08 -7.32 -40.47
N ASP A 494 -1.35 -6.01 -40.48
CA ASP A 494 -0.56 -5.00 -41.18
C ASP A 494 0.18 -4.12 -40.18
N GLN A 495 1.51 -4.24 -40.14
CA GLN A 495 2.36 -3.39 -39.29
C GLN A 495 2.18 -1.90 -39.61
N ASN A 496 1.75 -1.51 -40.82
CA ASN A 496 1.46 -0.11 -41.13
C ASN A 496 0.27 0.43 -40.33
N ASN A 497 -0.69 -0.42 -39.93
CA ASN A 497 -1.80 0.00 -39.08
C ASN A 497 -1.32 0.30 -37.66
N PHE A 498 -0.39 -0.50 -37.12
CA PHE A 498 0.28 -0.21 -35.85
C PHE A 498 1.04 1.12 -35.90
N ARG A 499 1.86 1.31 -36.95
CA ARG A 499 2.59 2.57 -37.17
C ARG A 499 1.66 3.77 -37.28
N LYS A 500 0.55 3.61 -38.00
CA LYS A 500 -0.45 4.66 -38.15
C LYS A 500 -1.10 5.01 -36.81
N ALA A 501 -1.45 4.01 -35.99
CA ALA A 501 -1.99 4.23 -34.65
C ALA A 501 -0.99 4.99 -33.77
N LEU A 502 0.27 4.54 -33.74
CA LEU A 502 1.36 5.19 -33.01
C LEU A 502 1.55 6.64 -33.45
N HIS A 503 1.61 6.90 -34.77
CA HIS A 503 1.72 8.26 -35.30
C HIS A 503 0.50 9.13 -34.96
N CYS A 504 -0.71 8.57 -34.98
CA CYS A 504 -1.93 9.27 -34.57
C CYS A 504 -1.83 9.69 -33.10
N VAL A 505 -1.47 8.77 -32.19
CA VAL A 505 -1.28 9.07 -30.76
C VAL A 505 -0.20 10.13 -30.54
N VAL A 506 0.98 9.95 -31.14
CA VAL A 506 2.08 10.92 -31.08
C VAL A 506 1.66 12.31 -31.56
N SER A 507 0.85 12.40 -32.62
CA SER A 507 0.40 13.68 -33.14
C SER A 507 -0.52 14.44 -32.17
N LYS A 508 -1.25 13.74 -31.30
CA LYS A 508 -2.22 14.33 -30.36
C LYS A 508 -1.63 14.68 -29.01
N ILE A 509 -0.37 14.32 -28.74
CA ILE A 509 0.38 14.88 -27.61
C ILE A 509 0.49 16.42 -27.71
N ARG A 510 0.42 16.97 -28.93
CA ARG A 510 0.40 18.42 -29.21
C ARG A 510 -1.01 18.99 -29.46
N ASP A 511 -2.06 18.31 -29.05
CA ASP A 511 -3.43 18.80 -29.22
C ASP A 511 -3.68 20.07 -28.38
N SER A 512 -4.62 20.90 -28.81
CA SER A 512 -4.98 22.14 -28.09
C SER A 512 -5.72 21.88 -26.79
N GLU A 513 -6.42 20.74 -26.69
CA GLU A 513 -7.23 20.39 -25.52
C GLU A 513 -6.44 19.51 -24.55
N LEU A 514 -6.40 19.92 -23.27
CA LEU A 514 -5.62 19.23 -22.25
C LEU A 514 -5.96 17.74 -22.08
N PRO A 515 -7.24 17.32 -21.97
CA PRO A 515 -7.54 15.91 -21.72
C PRO A 515 -7.12 15.01 -22.89
N VAL A 516 -7.09 15.54 -24.12
CA VAL A 516 -6.60 14.82 -25.30
C VAL A 516 -5.10 14.56 -25.21
N ARG A 517 -4.32 15.55 -24.74
CA ARG A 517 -2.87 15.41 -24.55
C ARG A 517 -2.57 14.34 -23.51
N VAL A 518 -3.28 14.34 -22.38
CA VAL A 518 -3.11 13.37 -21.28
C VAL A 518 -3.43 11.94 -21.74
N ASP A 519 -4.63 11.69 -22.30
CA ASP A 519 -5.01 10.36 -22.81
C ASP A 519 -4.04 9.86 -23.90
N SER A 520 -3.46 10.76 -24.70
CA SER A 520 -2.46 10.40 -25.72
C SER A 520 -1.13 9.97 -25.12
N VAL A 521 -0.70 10.59 -24.03
CA VAL A 521 0.52 10.17 -23.32
C VAL A 521 0.34 8.80 -22.67
N PHE A 522 -0.80 8.55 -22.03
CA PHE A 522 -1.07 7.24 -21.44
C PHE A 522 -1.17 6.14 -22.50
N ALA A 523 -1.82 6.44 -23.63
CA ALA A 523 -1.84 5.51 -24.76
C ALA A 523 -0.43 5.24 -25.32
N LEU A 524 0.45 6.25 -25.36
CA LEU A 524 1.82 6.11 -25.84
C LEU A 524 2.59 5.07 -25.02
N ARG A 525 2.40 5.03 -23.70
CA ARG A 525 3.01 4.02 -22.81
C ARG A 525 2.76 2.60 -23.33
N SER A 526 1.50 2.23 -23.52
CA SER A 526 1.12 0.89 -24.01
C SER A 526 1.67 0.59 -25.40
N PHE A 527 1.77 1.60 -26.27
CA PHE A 527 2.40 1.43 -27.58
C PHE A 527 3.91 1.20 -27.49
N ILE A 528 4.60 1.84 -26.55
CA ILE A 528 6.05 1.66 -26.34
C ILE A 528 6.33 0.27 -25.79
N GLU A 529 5.54 -0.18 -24.80
CA GLU A 529 5.63 -1.54 -24.25
C GLU A 529 5.35 -2.62 -25.32
N ALA A 530 4.39 -2.38 -26.22
CA ALA A 530 4.07 -3.30 -27.32
C ALA A 530 5.05 -3.24 -28.50
N CYS A 531 5.91 -2.22 -28.59
CA CYS A 531 6.72 -1.97 -29.77
C CYS A 531 7.92 -2.93 -29.83
N LYS A 532 7.96 -3.76 -30.88
CA LYS A 532 9.10 -4.66 -31.14
C LYS A 532 10.30 -3.97 -31.80
N ASP A 533 10.07 -2.88 -32.53
CA ASP A 533 11.12 -2.13 -33.23
C ASP A 533 11.15 -0.66 -32.78
N LEU A 534 12.03 -0.38 -31.83
CA LEU A 534 12.18 0.95 -31.23
C LEU A 534 12.75 2.01 -32.21
N ASN A 535 13.25 1.60 -33.38
CA ASN A 535 13.90 2.52 -34.34
C ASN A 535 12.97 3.60 -34.91
N GLU A 536 11.66 3.41 -34.83
CA GLU A 536 10.66 4.37 -35.33
C GLU A 536 10.41 5.52 -34.36
N ILE A 537 10.59 5.26 -33.06
CA ILE A 537 10.37 6.24 -31.99
C ILE A 537 11.67 7.00 -31.69
N ARG A 538 12.84 6.37 -31.86
CA ARG A 538 14.17 7.00 -31.63
C ARG A 538 14.33 8.40 -32.26
N PRO A 539 13.91 8.67 -33.52
CA PRO A 539 14.08 9.99 -34.13
C PRO A 539 13.17 11.08 -33.55
N ILE A 540 12.02 10.69 -33.00
CA ILE A 540 11.02 11.59 -32.44
C ILE A 540 11.12 11.72 -30.91
N LEU A 541 11.86 10.84 -30.25
CA LEU A 541 12.06 10.80 -28.80
C LEU A 541 12.40 12.16 -28.18
N PRO A 542 13.33 12.98 -28.73
CA PRO A 542 13.65 14.28 -28.12
C PRO A 542 12.47 15.25 -28.13
N GLN A 543 11.66 15.19 -29.19
CA GLN A 543 10.46 16.01 -29.31
C GLN A 543 9.31 15.52 -28.42
N LEU A 544 9.23 14.20 -28.19
CA LEU A 544 8.27 13.60 -27.28
C LEU A 544 8.57 14.00 -25.84
N LEU A 545 9.82 13.90 -25.41
CA LEU A 545 10.25 14.29 -24.07
C LEU A 545 9.97 15.78 -23.79
N ASP A 546 10.25 16.68 -24.74
CA ASP A 546 9.97 18.13 -24.56
C ASP A 546 8.48 18.44 -24.36
N GLU A 547 7.59 17.81 -25.14
CA GLU A 547 6.15 18.00 -24.96
C GLU A 547 5.62 17.31 -23.69
N PHE A 548 6.19 16.15 -23.35
CA PHE A 548 5.87 15.43 -22.14
C PHE A 548 6.21 16.25 -20.89
N PHE A 549 7.38 16.89 -20.83
CA PHE A 549 7.76 17.76 -19.70
C PHE A 549 6.85 18.97 -19.55
N LYS A 550 6.43 19.60 -20.66
CA LYS A 550 5.45 20.70 -20.60
C LYS A 550 4.13 20.24 -19.99
N LEU A 551 3.70 19.03 -20.30
CA LEU A 551 2.48 18.46 -19.75
C LEU A 551 2.63 18.15 -18.25
N MET A 552 3.79 17.61 -17.83
CA MET A 552 4.11 17.34 -16.43
C MET A 552 4.18 18.62 -15.58
N ASP A 553 4.62 19.74 -16.15
CA ASP A 553 4.60 21.04 -15.47
C ASP A 553 3.17 21.61 -15.31
N GLU A 554 2.26 21.24 -16.23
CA GLU A 554 0.87 21.74 -16.34
C GLU A 554 -0.14 20.86 -15.58
N VAL A 555 0.10 19.56 -15.45
CA VAL A 555 -0.79 18.57 -14.81
C VAL A 555 0.00 17.75 -13.79
N GLU A 556 -0.47 17.78 -12.54
CA GLU A 556 0.03 16.93 -11.47
C GLU A 556 -0.75 15.61 -11.51
N ASN A 557 -0.20 14.61 -12.21
CA ASN A 557 -0.79 13.28 -12.35
C ASN A 557 0.32 12.20 -12.35
N GLU A 558 0.11 11.15 -11.57
CA GLU A 558 1.07 10.05 -11.35
C GLU A 558 1.29 9.16 -12.57
N ASP A 559 0.23 8.86 -13.34
CA ASP A 559 0.30 8.05 -14.56
C ASP A 559 1.23 8.66 -15.62
N LEU A 560 1.42 9.99 -15.59
CA LEU A 560 2.43 10.64 -16.42
C LEU A 560 3.80 10.14 -15.99
N VAL A 561 4.14 10.22 -14.70
CA VAL A 561 5.46 9.82 -14.20
C VAL A 561 5.76 8.36 -14.50
N PHE A 562 4.80 7.45 -14.32
CA PHE A 562 4.95 6.04 -14.71
C PHE A 562 5.17 5.85 -16.23
N THR A 563 4.54 6.69 -17.05
CA THR A 563 4.79 6.67 -18.50
C THR A 563 6.23 7.08 -18.82
N LEU A 564 6.78 8.07 -18.10
CA LEU A 564 8.18 8.48 -18.28
C LEU A 564 9.14 7.36 -17.86
N GLU A 565 8.88 6.71 -16.73
CA GLU A 565 9.65 5.56 -16.24
C GLU A 565 9.74 4.46 -17.31
N THR A 566 8.60 4.09 -17.89
CA THR A 566 8.52 3.08 -18.97
C THR A 566 9.32 3.50 -20.23
N ILE A 567 9.27 4.79 -20.57
CA ILE A 567 10.06 5.34 -21.69
C ILE A 567 11.55 5.25 -21.38
N VAL A 568 11.97 5.57 -20.16
CA VAL A 568 13.38 5.53 -19.76
C VAL A 568 13.90 4.09 -19.76
N ASP A 569 13.14 3.14 -19.21
CA ASP A 569 13.46 1.71 -19.23
C ASP A 569 13.77 1.20 -20.66
N LYS A 570 12.87 1.50 -21.62
CA LYS A 570 13.03 1.00 -23.00
C LYS A 570 14.10 1.69 -23.84
N PHE A 571 14.47 2.93 -23.51
CA PHE A 571 15.39 3.74 -24.31
C PHE A 571 16.69 4.11 -23.58
N GLY A 572 17.11 3.33 -22.57
CA GLY A 572 18.20 3.67 -21.66
C GLY A 572 19.50 4.18 -22.30
N GLU A 573 19.99 3.53 -23.37
CA GLU A 573 21.23 3.98 -24.04
C GLU A 573 21.08 5.36 -24.72
N GLU A 574 19.91 5.64 -25.30
CA GLU A 574 19.61 6.94 -25.91
C GLU A 574 19.23 8.03 -24.89
N MET A 575 18.95 7.66 -23.65
CA MET A 575 18.65 8.60 -22.56
C MET A 575 19.89 9.29 -22.01
N ALA A 576 21.09 8.73 -22.22
CA ALA A 576 22.34 9.29 -21.71
C ALA A 576 22.55 10.80 -21.96
N PRO A 577 22.26 11.38 -23.15
CA PRO A 577 22.39 12.81 -23.40
C PRO A 577 21.33 13.67 -22.67
N TYR A 578 20.20 13.07 -22.29
CA TYR A 578 19.06 13.73 -21.66
C TYR A 578 18.99 13.51 -20.15
N ALA A 579 19.70 12.51 -19.61
CA ALA A 579 19.65 12.09 -18.21
C ALA A 579 19.82 13.26 -17.24
N LEU A 580 20.78 14.15 -17.48
CA LEU A 580 20.98 15.35 -16.65
C LEU A 580 19.74 16.27 -16.65
N GLY A 581 19.18 16.55 -17.83
CA GLY A 581 17.98 17.38 -17.96
C GLY A 581 16.74 16.73 -17.37
N LEU A 582 16.60 15.41 -17.53
CA LEU A 582 15.55 14.59 -16.93
C LEU A 582 15.61 14.67 -15.40
N CYS A 583 16.77 14.40 -14.79
CA CYS A 583 16.94 14.51 -13.35
C CYS A 583 16.70 15.93 -12.83
N GLN A 584 17.05 16.97 -13.60
CA GLN A 584 16.78 18.36 -13.23
C GLN A 584 15.29 18.69 -13.22
N ASN A 585 14.55 18.27 -14.26
CA ASN A 585 13.11 18.49 -14.34
C ASN A 585 12.35 17.69 -13.28
N LEU A 586 12.72 16.42 -13.08
CA LEU A 586 12.10 15.57 -12.05
C LEU A 586 12.42 16.07 -10.64
N ALA A 587 13.65 16.52 -10.38
CA ALA A 587 13.99 17.17 -9.12
C ALA A 587 13.17 18.46 -8.89
N ALA A 588 12.95 19.27 -9.94
CA ALA A 588 12.13 20.48 -9.84
C ALA A 588 10.65 20.14 -9.59
N ALA A 589 10.11 19.12 -10.26
CA ALA A 589 8.77 18.60 -10.04
C ALA A 589 8.61 18.07 -8.61
N PHE A 590 9.57 17.28 -8.12
CA PHE A 590 9.63 16.82 -6.73
C PHE A 590 9.54 17.98 -5.73
N TRP A 591 10.37 19.03 -5.90
CA TRP A 591 10.31 20.20 -5.02
C TRP A 591 8.99 20.97 -5.13
N LYS A 592 8.38 21.01 -6.31
CA LYS A 592 7.07 21.64 -6.50
C LYS A 592 6.00 20.88 -5.71
N CYS A 593 5.94 19.56 -5.86
CA CYS A 593 5.02 18.68 -5.13
C CYS A 593 5.20 18.76 -3.62
N MET A 594 6.44 18.87 -3.14
CA MET A 594 6.72 18.99 -1.71
C MET A 594 6.33 20.36 -1.13
N ASN A 595 6.58 21.44 -1.88
CA ASN A 595 6.18 22.78 -1.43
C ASN A 595 4.66 22.99 -1.49
N SER A 596 3.94 22.31 -2.37
CA SER A 596 2.47 22.33 -2.37
C SER A 596 1.90 21.55 -1.18
N ALA A 597 2.50 20.42 -0.81
CA ALA A 597 2.12 19.65 0.37
C ALA A 597 2.34 20.43 1.69
N GLU A 598 3.42 21.20 1.80
CA GLU A 598 3.70 22.03 2.99
C GLU A 598 2.76 23.25 3.14
N ALA A 599 2.08 23.69 2.06
CA ALA A 599 1.29 24.93 2.05
C ALA A 599 -0.19 24.74 2.41
N ASP A 600 -0.74 23.54 2.20
CA ASP A 600 -2.13 23.19 2.48
C ASP A 600 -2.20 22.09 3.55
N GLU A 601 -2.08 22.46 4.83
CA GLU A 601 -2.32 21.55 5.98
C GLU A 601 -3.77 21.00 6.06
N GLU A 602 -4.67 21.45 5.17
CA GLU A 602 -6.11 21.11 5.14
C GLU A 602 -6.59 20.45 3.82
N ALA A 603 -5.72 20.28 2.80
CA ALA A 603 -6.08 19.59 1.55
C ALA A 603 -5.34 18.24 1.43
N ASP A 604 -5.99 17.27 0.80
CA ASP A 604 -5.51 15.90 0.61
C ASP A 604 -4.07 15.83 0.07
N ASP A 605 -3.41 14.68 0.22
CA ASP A 605 -1.99 14.40 -0.03
C ASP A 605 -1.59 13.88 -1.45
N PRO A 606 -2.16 14.31 -2.62
CA PRO A 606 -1.66 13.89 -3.93
C PRO A 606 -0.19 14.25 -4.19
N GLY A 607 0.36 15.23 -3.47
CA GLY A 607 1.73 15.68 -3.64
C GLY A 607 2.77 14.62 -3.24
N ALA A 608 2.49 13.82 -2.20
CA ALA A 608 3.42 12.83 -1.68
C ALA A 608 3.62 11.65 -2.66
N LEU A 609 2.55 11.12 -3.23
CA LEU A 609 2.61 9.99 -4.16
C LEU A 609 3.22 10.40 -5.52
N ALA A 610 2.91 11.61 -6.00
CA ALA A 610 3.60 12.20 -7.15
C ALA A 610 5.11 12.42 -6.89
N ALA A 611 5.48 12.81 -5.66
CA ALA A 611 6.88 12.94 -5.26
C ALA A 611 7.62 11.59 -5.23
N VAL A 612 6.98 10.52 -4.72
CA VAL A 612 7.49 9.14 -4.81
C VAL A 612 7.73 8.73 -6.26
N GLY A 613 6.74 8.95 -7.14
CA GLY A 613 6.87 8.66 -8.56
C GLY A 613 8.06 9.39 -9.19
N CYS A 614 8.28 10.67 -8.85
CA CYS A 614 9.42 11.43 -9.36
C CYS A 614 10.76 10.81 -8.96
N LEU A 615 10.88 10.31 -7.72
CA LEU A 615 12.10 9.66 -7.24
C LEU A 615 12.31 8.30 -7.89
N ARG A 616 11.27 7.49 -8.08
CA ARG A 616 11.36 6.22 -8.83
C ARG A 616 11.81 6.43 -10.27
N ALA A 617 11.23 7.42 -10.96
CA ALA A 617 11.69 7.79 -12.30
C ALA A 617 13.17 8.22 -12.30
N ILE A 618 13.65 8.90 -11.25
CA ILE A 618 15.08 9.21 -11.08
C ILE A 618 15.90 7.93 -10.89
N SER A 619 15.47 6.99 -10.04
CA SER A 619 16.10 5.67 -9.85
C SER A 619 16.24 4.92 -11.17
N THR A 620 15.17 4.79 -11.97
CA THR A 620 15.20 4.14 -13.28
C THR A 620 16.14 4.85 -14.26
N ILE A 621 16.21 6.19 -14.22
CA ILE A 621 17.20 6.94 -15.02
C ILE A 621 18.61 6.56 -14.59
N LEU A 622 18.91 6.52 -13.30
CA LEU A 622 20.22 6.16 -12.76
C LEU A 622 20.62 4.73 -13.16
N GLU A 623 19.69 3.79 -13.07
CA GLU A 623 19.88 2.41 -13.50
C GLU A 623 20.19 2.32 -15.01
N SER A 624 19.41 3.04 -15.84
CA SER A 624 19.60 3.06 -17.30
C SER A 624 20.97 3.61 -17.73
N VAL A 625 21.55 4.51 -16.92
CA VAL A 625 22.88 5.09 -17.16
C VAL A 625 24.00 4.43 -16.36
N SER A 626 23.74 3.30 -15.70
CA SER A 626 24.72 2.52 -14.91
C SER A 626 26.04 2.24 -15.66
N ARG A 627 25.97 2.03 -16.99
CA ARG A 627 27.13 1.79 -17.86
C ARG A 627 27.97 3.05 -18.15
N LEU A 628 27.53 4.23 -17.73
CA LEU A 628 28.17 5.53 -17.97
C LEU A 628 28.51 6.28 -16.66
N PRO A 629 29.52 5.82 -15.90
CA PRO A 629 29.88 6.38 -14.59
C PRO A 629 30.12 7.91 -14.56
N HIS A 630 30.57 8.50 -15.67
CA HIS A 630 30.84 9.95 -15.76
C HIS A 630 29.59 10.84 -15.70
N LEU A 631 28.38 10.29 -15.92
CA LEU A 631 27.12 11.03 -15.81
C LEU A 631 26.70 11.22 -14.35
N PHE A 632 26.98 10.25 -13.48
CA PHE A 632 26.67 10.34 -12.04
C PHE A 632 27.29 11.58 -11.40
N VAL A 633 28.53 11.92 -11.77
CA VAL A 633 29.22 13.12 -11.28
C VAL A 633 28.52 14.42 -11.71
N GLN A 634 27.84 14.42 -12.86
CA GLN A 634 27.09 15.58 -13.36
C GLN A 634 25.70 15.69 -12.74
N ILE A 635 25.08 14.56 -12.40
CA ILE A 635 23.74 14.46 -11.80
C ILE A 635 23.80 14.73 -10.29
N GLU A 636 24.90 14.38 -9.63
CA GLU A 636 25.10 14.53 -8.17
C GLU A 636 24.67 15.91 -7.62
N PRO A 637 25.09 17.06 -8.19
CA PRO A 637 24.72 18.37 -7.64
C PRO A 637 23.23 18.67 -7.69
N THR A 638 22.48 18.02 -8.59
CA THR A 638 21.04 18.17 -8.73
C THR A 638 20.28 17.35 -7.68
N LEU A 639 20.73 16.11 -7.40
CA LEU A 639 20.06 15.20 -6.47
C LEU A 639 20.49 15.39 -5.01
N LEU A 640 21.71 15.89 -4.77
CA LEU A 640 22.27 16.06 -3.42
C LEU A 640 21.38 16.88 -2.46
N PRO A 641 20.74 18.01 -2.87
CA PRO A 641 19.83 18.73 -2.00
C PRO A 641 18.60 17.91 -1.58
N ILE A 642 18.09 17.05 -2.48
CA ILE A 642 16.96 16.16 -2.19
C ILE A 642 17.41 15.12 -1.17
N MET A 643 18.52 14.43 -1.43
CA MET A 643 19.08 13.42 -0.52
C MET A 643 19.37 14.00 0.88
N ARG A 644 19.95 15.22 0.97
CA ARG A 644 20.25 15.85 2.26
C ARG A 644 19.00 16.18 3.08
N ARG A 645 17.92 16.63 2.44
CA ARG A 645 16.68 16.99 3.15
C ARG A 645 15.86 15.76 3.49
N MET A 646 15.71 14.85 2.54
CA MET A 646 14.81 13.70 2.68
C MET A 646 15.39 12.56 3.52
N LEU A 647 16.69 12.55 3.80
CA LEU A 647 17.27 11.65 4.81
C LEU A 647 17.01 12.10 6.27
N THR A 648 16.20 13.13 6.50
CA THR A 648 15.79 13.61 7.82
C THR A 648 14.33 13.25 8.11
N THR A 649 13.79 13.68 9.25
CA THR A 649 12.37 13.52 9.58
C THR A 649 11.43 14.16 8.55
N ASP A 650 11.91 15.09 7.72
CA ASP A 650 11.11 15.70 6.65
C ASP A 650 10.77 14.71 5.52
N GLY A 651 11.51 13.60 5.37
CA GLY A 651 11.38 12.68 4.24
C GLY A 651 10.90 11.27 4.59
N GLN A 652 10.20 11.07 5.71
CA GLN A 652 9.76 9.73 6.16
C GLN A 652 8.98 8.95 5.10
N GLU A 653 8.20 9.64 4.27
CA GLU A 653 7.33 9.02 3.24
C GLU A 653 8.08 8.60 1.97
N VAL A 654 9.24 9.22 1.70
CA VAL A 654 10.04 9.01 0.47
C VAL A 654 11.44 8.43 0.78
N PHE A 655 11.65 7.99 2.02
CA PHE A 655 12.97 7.66 2.55
C PHE A 655 13.62 6.49 1.80
N GLU A 656 12.81 5.49 1.44
CA GLU A 656 13.26 4.30 0.71
C GLU A 656 13.74 4.63 -0.70
N GLU A 657 12.94 5.38 -1.48
CA GLU A 657 13.30 5.82 -2.82
C GLU A 657 14.56 6.71 -2.79
N VAL A 658 14.74 7.53 -1.74
CA VAL A 658 15.95 8.33 -1.56
C VAL A 658 17.17 7.46 -1.24
N LEU A 659 17.03 6.43 -0.41
CA LEU A 659 18.10 5.50 -0.12
C LEU A 659 18.52 4.70 -1.36
N GLU A 660 17.57 4.31 -2.20
CA GLU A 660 17.85 3.68 -3.49
C GLU A 660 18.69 4.58 -4.41
N ILE A 661 18.33 5.87 -4.51
CA ILE A 661 19.13 6.86 -5.23
C ILE A 661 20.54 6.98 -4.63
N VAL A 662 20.67 7.01 -3.30
CA VAL A 662 21.98 7.05 -2.63
C VAL A 662 22.79 5.79 -2.96
N SER A 663 22.15 4.61 -2.99
CA SER A 663 22.78 3.34 -3.37
C SER A 663 23.34 3.39 -4.79
N TYR A 664 22.55 3.83 -5.79
CA TYR A 664 23.04 3.97 -7.16
C TYR A 664 24.18 4.99 -7.28
N MET A 665 24.05 6.14 -6.62
CA MET A 665 25.08 7.18 -6.62
C MET A 665 26.38 6.71 -5.97
N THR A 666 26.29 5.88 -4.93
CA THR A 666 27.46 5.33 -4.22
C THR A 666 28.05 4.10 -4.90
N PHE A 667 27.28 3.32 -5.67
CA PHE A 667 27.74 2.11 -6.36
C PHE A 667 28.29 2.37 -7.77
N PHE A 668 27.60 3.16 -8.61
CA PHE A 668 27.98 3.35 -10.01
C PHE A 668 28.93 4.53 -10.25
N SER A 669 28.99 5.51 -9.34
CA SER A 669 29.92 6.64 -9.47
C SER A 669 31.38 6.16 -9.45
N PRO A 670 32.31 6.72 -10.27
CA PRO A 670 33.72 6.31 -10.26
C PRO A 670 34.40 6.45 -8.90
N THR A 671 34.02 7.48 -8.15
CA THR A 671 34.55 7.78 -6.81
C THR A 671 33.46 8.46 -5.99
N ILE A 672 33.34 8.07 -4.72
CA ILE A 672 32.42 8.71 -3.79
C ILE A 672 32.96 10.10 -3.41
N SER A 673 32.17 11.14 -3.70
CA SER A 673 32.54 12.53 -3.41
C SER A 673 32.45 12.86 -1.92
N LEU A 674 33.15 13.92 -1.48
CA LEU A 674 33.03 14.41 -0.09
C LEU A 674 31.62 14.92 0.23
N ASP A 675 30.89 15.37 -0.79
CA ASP A 675 29.50 15.80 -0.63
C ASP A 675 28.58 14.61 -0.35
N MET A 676 28.79 13.46 -1.01
CA MET A 676 28.06 12.23 -0.68
C MET A 676 28.38 11.75 0.74
N TRP A 677 29.64 11.81 1.16
CA TRP A 677 30.03 11.50 2.55
C TRP A 677 29.34 12.37 3.63
N SER A 678 28.76 13.51 3.26
CA SER A 678 27.93 14.32 4.17
C SER A 678 26.57 13.72 4.49
N LEU A 679 26.12 12.70 3.74
CA LEU A 679 24.86 11.99 3.96
C LEU A 679 24.99 10.92 5.05
N TRP A 680 26.20 10.40 5.29
CA TRP A 680 26.44 9.36 6.30
C TRP A 680 25.92 9.74 7.70
N PRO A 681 26.22 10.93 8.26
CA PRO A 681 25.69 11.32 9.56
C PRO A 681 24.15 11.36 9.61
N LEU A 682 23.50 11.75 8.50
CA LEU A 682 22.03 11.82 8.41
C LEU A 682 21.42 10.42 8.49
N MET A 683 21.96 9.45 7.73
CA MET A 683 21.52 8.05 7.80
C MET A 683 21.72 7.45 9.21
N MET A 684 22.83 7.79 9.87
CA MET A 684 23.11 7.33 11.24
C MET A 684 22.16 7.96 12.27
N GLU A 685 21.79 9.23 12.10
CA GLU A 685 20.84 9.92 12.96
C GLU A 685 19.41 9.40 12.74
N ALA A 686 18.99 9.22 11.48
CA ALA A 686 17.69 8.65 11.13
C ALA A 686 17.51 7.25 11.75
N LEU A 687 18.52 6.39 11.59
CA LEU A 687 18.52 5.04 12.16
C LEU A 687 18.49 5.03 13.70
N ALA A 688 19.01 6.08 14.35
CA ALA A 688 19.03 6.20 15.81
C ALA A 688 17.67 6.63 16.41
N ASP A 689 16.85 7.34 15.63
CA ASP A 689 15.67 8.05 16.12
C ASP A 689 14.36 7.41 15.66
N TRP A 690 14.18 7.18 14.36
CA TRP A 690 12.89 6.76 13.80
C TRP A 690 12.97 5.74 12.65
N ALA A 691 14.10 5.60 11.96
CA ALA A 691 14.21 4.86 10.70
C ALA A 691 14.74 3.42 10.85
N ILE A 692 14.43 2.75 11.97
CA ILE A 692 14.92 1.39 12.22
C ILE A 692 14.37 0.36 11.21
N ASP A 693 13.10 0.52 10.82
CA ASP A 693 12.43 -0.36 9.86
C ASP A 693 13.10 -0.29 8.47
N PHE A 694 13.80 0.82 8.17
CA PHE A 694 14.51 1.05 6.91
C PHE A 694 15.98 0.62 6.96
N PHE A 695 16.42 -0.05 8.04
CA PHE A 695 17.81 -0.47 8.18
C PHE A 695 18.29 -1.38 7.03
N PRO A 696 17.47 -2.31 6.47
CA PRO A 696 17.86 -3.05 5.26
C PRO A 696 18.18 -2.13 4.08
N ASN A 697 17.40 -1.07 3.84
CA ASN A 697 17.68 -0.13 2.75
C ASN A 697 18.91 0.76 3.05
N ILE A 698 19.18 1.07 4.32
CA ILE A 698 20.37 1.83 4.75
C ILE A 698 21.65 0.97 4.66
N LEU A 699 21.55 -0.35 4.78
CA LEU A 699 22.68 -1.27 4.67
C LEU A 699 23.45 -1.08 3.36
N VAL A 700 22.74 -1.06 2.23
CA VAL A 700 23.33 -0.98 0.88
C VAL A 700 24.24 0.25 0.70
N PRO A 701 23.80 1.50 0.95
CA PRO A 701 24.67 2.65 0.81
C PRO A 701 25.81 2.65 1.83
N LEU A 702 25.58 2.16 3.06
CA LEU A 702 26.65 2.05 4.07
C LEU A 702 27.73 1.05 3.66
N ASP A 703 27.36 -0.09 3.06
CA ASP A 703 28.33 -1.01 2.47
C ASP A 703 29.13 -0.31 1.38
N ASN A 704 28.48 0.34 0.41
CA ASN A 704 29.17 1.06 -0.67
C ASN A 704 30.20 2.07 -0.17
N TYR A 705 29.89 2.80 0.91
CA TYR A 705 30.84 3.73 1.57
C TYR A 705 32.06 3.00 2.13
N ILE A 706 31.90 1.79 2.69
CA ILE A 706 32.98 1.01 3.30
C ILE A 706 33.78 0.24 2.24
N SER A 707 33.12 -0.44 1.30
CA SER A 707 33.73 -1.30 0.28
C SER A 707 34.45 -0.47 -0.80
N ARG A 708 33.83 0.61 -1.30
CA ARG A 708 34.43 1.45 -2.35
C ARG A 708 35.19 2.65 -1.79
N GLY A 709 34.80 3.12 -0.61
CA GLY A 709 35.36 4.28 0.08
C GLY A 709 36.34 3.96 1.22
N THR A 710 36.86 2.72 1.29
CA THR A 710 37.63 2.19 2.44
C THR A 710 38.74 3.13 2.93
N ALA A 711 39.51 3.73 2.02
CA ALA A 711 40.59 4.63 2.38
C ALA A 711 40.09 5.88 3.12
N HIS A 712 38.94 6.44 2.72
CA HIS A 712 38.34 7.60 3.38
C HIS A 712 37.71 7.20 4.72
N PHE A 713 36.97 6.09 4.75
CA PHE A 713 36.40 5.51 5.98
C PHE A 713 37.48 5.29 7.07
N LEU A 714 38.66 4.82 6.68
CA LEU A 714 39.76 4.54 7.61
C LEU A 714 40.51 5.80 8.08
N THR A 715 40.64 6.81 7.23
CA THR A 715 41.50 7.98 7.48
C THR A 715 40.76 9.19 8.05
N CYS A 716 39.45 9.33 7.80
CA CYS A 716 38.67 10.46 8.27
C CYS A 716 38.47 10.40 9.79
N LYS A 717 38.68 11.54 10.47
CA LYS A 717 38.52 11.70 11.93
C LYS A 717 37.47 12.73 12.33
N GLU A 718 37.00 13.53 11.38
CA GLU A 718 35.98 14.55 11.60
C GLU A 718 35.01 14.56 10.41
N PRO A 719 33.88 13.81 10.48
CA PRO A 719 33.49 12.88 11.56
C PRO A 719 34.28 11.55 11.53
N ASP A 720 34.44 10.90 12.69
CA ASP A 720 35.03 9.56 12.77
C ASP A 720 33.96 8.51 12.40
N TYR A 721 33.98 8.07 11.14
CA TYR A 721 33.00 7.12 10.58
C TYR A 721 33.05 5.75 11.26
N GLN A 722 34.24 5.29 11.68
CA GLN A 722 34.38 4.03 12.40
C GLN A 722 33.70 4.10 13.77
N GLN A 723 33.93 5.19 14.50
CA GLN A 723 33.27 5.40 15.79
C GLN A 723 31.76 5.58 15.64
N SER A 724 31.31 6.28 14.59
CA SER A 724 29.88 6.44 14.28
C SER A 724 29.21 5.09 14.05
N LEU A 725 29.80 4.24 13.21
CA LEU A 725 29.29 2.90 12.91
C LEU A 725 29.23 2.03 14.17
N TRP A 726 30.29 2.06 14.98
CA TRP A 726 30.32 1.35 16.25
C TRP A 726 29.22 1.81 17.19
N ASN A 727 29.05 3.13 17.39
CA ASN A 727 28.04 3.66 18.29
C ASN A 727 26.65 3.16 17.89
N MET A 728 26.35 3.19 16.59
CA MET A 728 25.09 2.71 16.05
C MET A 728 24.87 1.21 16.29
N ILE A 729 25.79 0.38 15.80
CA ILE A 729 25.71 -1.08 15.96
C ILE A 729 25.64 -1.49 17.44
N SER A 730 26.43 -0.83 18.29
CA SER A 730 26.43 -1.11 19.73
C SER A 730 25.12 -0.74 20.41
N SER A 731 24.44 0.32 19.95
CA SER A 731 23.13 0.71 20.46
C SER A 731 22.07 -0.33 20.07
N ILE A 732 22.00 -0.66 18.78
CA ILE A 732 21.00 -1.58 18.22
C ILE A 732 21.17 -2.99 18.79
N MET A 733 22.37 -3.56 18.72
CA MET A 733 22.60 -4.95 19.14
C MET A 733 22.53 -5.13 20.67
N ALA A 734 22.76 -4.07 21.47
CA ALA A 734 22.67 -4.15 22.93
C ALA A 734 21.25 -4.00 23.46
N ASP A 735 20.35 -3.36 22.70
CA ASP A 735 18.96 -3.15 23.10
C ASP A 735 18.26 -4.50 23.32
N LYS A 736 17.48 -4.56 24.40
CA LYS A 736 16.72 -5.75 24.82
C LYS A 736 15.31 -5.78 24.24
N ASN A 737 14.81 -4.63 23.81
CA ASN A 737 13.45 -4.49 23.30
C ASN A 737 13.40 -4.63 21.77
N MET A 738 14.55 -4.58 21.08
CA MET A 738 14.61 -4.74 19.63
C MET A 738 14.45 -6.19 19.21
N GLU A 739 13.60 -6.40 18.19
CA GLU A 739 13.29 -7.71 17.64
C GLU A 739 14.46 -8.26 16.83
N ASP A 740 14.47 -9.58 16.63
CA ASP A 740 15.56 -10.23 15.88
C ASP A 740 15.55 -9.84 14.38
N ASN A 741 14.42 -9.38 13.82
CA ASN A 741 14.31 -8.95 12.42
C ASN A 741 15.03 -7.62 12.18
N ASP A 742 14.77 -6.62 13.01
CA ASP A 742 15.32 -5.26 12.89
C ASP A 742 16.85 -5.22 13.00
N ILE A 743 17.44 -6.27 13.57
CA ILE A 743 18.88 -6.35 13.86
C ILE A 743 19.65 -7.04 12.74
N VAL A 744 18.98 -7.77 11.85
CA VAL A 744 19.61 -8.53 10.74
C VAL A 744 20.67 -7.73 9.96
N PRO A 745 20.48 -6.44 9.63
CA PRO A 745 21.48 -5.67 8.88
C PRO A 745 22.76 -5.35 9.68
N ALA A 746 22.72 -5.31 11.02
CA ALA A 746 23.88 -4.96 11.83
C ALA A 746 25.04 -5.97 11.72
N PRO A 747 24.83 -7.29 11.84
CA PRO A 747 25.85 -8.29 11.56
C PRO A 747 26.45 -8.17 10.15
N LYS A 748 25.62 -7.97 9.11
CA LYS A 748 26.09 -7.79 7.73
C LYS A 748 27.08 -6.60 7.61
N LEU A 749 26.81 -5.47 8.26
CA LEU A 749 27.76 -4.34 8.29
C LEU A 749 29.09 -4.66 8.97
N ILE A 750 29.09 -5.51 10.01
CA ILE A 750 30.33 -5.95 10.65
C ILE A 750 31.16 -6.83 9.70
N GLU A 751 30.49 -7.73 8.96
CA GLU A 751 31.12 -8.57 7.94
C GLU A 751 31.80 -7.71 6.88
N VAL A 752 31.08 -6.72 6.32
CA VAL A 752 31.62 -5.73 5.36
C VAL A 752 32.91 -5.07 5.87
N VAL A 753 32.94 -4.65 7.14
CA VAL A 753 34.14 -4.03 7.74
C VAL A 753 35.30 -5.03 7.80
N PHE A 754 35.08 -6.27 8.23
CA PHE A 754 36.14 -7.26 8.32
C PHE A 754 36.65 -7.72 6.95
N GLN A 755 35.78 -7.83 5.96
CA GLN A 755 36.13 -8.26 4.62
C GLN A 755 36.94 -7.18 3.87
N ASN A 756 36.54 -5.90 3.99
CA ASN A 756 37.17 -4.79 3.26
C ASN A 756 38.37 -4.15 3.99
N CYS A 757 38.36 -4.09 5.33
CA CYS A 757 39.38 -3.36 6.10
C CYS A 757 40.52 -4.24 6.65
N ARG A 758 40.86 -5.33 5.95
CA ARG A 758 41.79 -6.36 6.46
C ARG A 758 43.12 -5.79 6.97
N GLY A 759 43.45 -6.09 8.23
CA GLY A 759 44.69 -5.68 8.91
C GLY A 759 44.75 -4.22 9.35
N GLN A 760 43.66 -3.44 9.22
CA GLN A 760 43.63 -2.01 9.53
C GLN A 760 42.68 -1.65 10.69
N VAL A 761 41.86 -2.60 11.15
CA VAL A 761 40.81 -2.39 12.17
C VAL A 761 40.97 -3.31 13.40
N ASP A 762 42.19 -3.74 13.73
CA ASP A 762 42.48 -4.66 14.85
C ASP A 762 41.88 -4.21 16.19
N HIS A 763 41.80 -2.90 16.42
CA HIS A 763 41.23 -2.30 17.63
C HIS A 763 39.71 -2.48 17.76
N TRP A 764 39.00 -2.71 16.65
CA TRP A 764 37.55 -2.94 16.62
C TRP A 764 37.17 -4.43 16.71
N VAL A 765 38.13 -5.35 16.56
CA VAL A 765 37.87 -6.80 16.61
C VAL A 765 37.29 -7.23 17.96
N GLU A 766 37.86 -6.79 19.09
CA GLU A 766 37.34 -7.14 20.43
C GLU A 766 35.94 -6.55 20.70
N PRO A 767 35.68 -5.25 20.44
CA PRO A 767 34.33 -4.67 20.53
C PRO A 767 33.26 -5.41 19.72
N TYR A 768 33.50 -5.66 18.43
CA TYR A 768 32.53 -6.34 17.57
C TYR A 768 32.28 -7.78 18.03
N LEU A 769 33.33 -8.56 18.32
CA LEU A 769 33.15 -9.93 18.82
C LEU A 769 32.37 -9.98 20.13
N ARG A 770 32.57 -9.01 21.03
CA ARG A 770 31.86 -8.97 22.30
C ARG A 770 30.36 -8.77 22.11
N ILE A 771 29.96 -7.80 21.29
CA ILE A 771 28.53 -7.51 21.07
C ILE A 771 27.85 -8.61 20.25
N THR A 772 28.55 -9.18 19.26
CA THR A 772 28.07 -10.34 18.49
C THR A 772 27.77 -11.53 19.40
N VAL A 773 28.69 -11.87 20.31
CA VAL A 773 28.48 -12.97 21.26
C VAL A 773 27.33 -12.66 22.22
N GLU A 774 27.26 -11.44 22.76
CA GLU A 774 26.17 -11.04 23.66
C GLU A 774 24.79 -11.15 23.00
N ARG A 775 24.66 -10.77 21.72
CA ARG A 775 23.41 -10.95 20.97
C ARG A 775 23.15 -12.42 20.64
N LEU A 776 24.18 -13.20 20.31
CA LEU A 776 24.07 -14.64 20.01
C LEU A 776 23.47 -15.44 21.17
N HIS A 777 23.74 -15.03 22.42
CA HIS A 777 23.13 -15.64 23.61
C HIS A 777 21.64 -15.31 23.81
N ARG A 778 21.14 -14.24 23.19
CA ARG A 778 19.76 -13.74 23.37
C ARG A 778 18.83 -14.16 22.23
N THR A 779 19.35 -14.21 21.01
CA THR A 779 18.58 -14.49 19.80
C THR A 779 17.94 -15.87 19.83
N GLU A 780 16.68 -15.95 19.40
CA GLU A 780 15.95 -17.21 19.27
C GLU A 780 15.97 -17.70 17.82
N LYS A 781 15.87 -16.79 16.85
CA LYS A 781 15.80 -17.10 15.40
C LYS A 781 17.09 -17.76 14.88
N SER A 782 16.93 -18.82 14.07
CA SER A 782 18.07 -19.57 13.53
C SER A 782 18.87 -18.76 12.50
N TYR A 783 18.19 -17.93 11.70
CA TYR A 783 18.82 -17.10 10.68
C TYR A 783 19.80 -16.08 11.29
N LEU A 784 19.36 -15.29 12.28
CA LEU A 784 20.23 -14.33 12.96
C LEU A 784 21.40 -15.03 13.70
N LYS A 785 21.19 -16.24 14.25
CA LYS A 785 22.30 -17.05 14.77
C LYS A 785 23.33 -17.39 13.70
N CYS A 786 22.90 -17.69 12.47
CA CYS A 786 23.82 -17.97 11.36
C CYS A 786 24.62 -16.72 10.99
N LEU A 787 23.99 -15.55 10.88
CA LEU A 787 24.66 -14.27 10.61
C LEU A 787 25.68 -13.91 11.71
N LEU A 788 25.30 -14.03 12.98
CA LEU A 788 26.23 -13.76 14.09
C LEU A 788 27.43 -14.72 14.11
N ILE A 789 27.26 -15.96 13.63
CA ILE A 789 28.37 -16.90 13.44
C ILE A 789 29.21 -16.53 12.20
N GLN A 790 28.61 -15.99 11.14
CA GLN A 790 29.34 -15.48 9.97
C GLN A 790 30.28 -14.33 10.35
N VAL A 791 29.83 -13.38 11.18
CA VAL A 791 30.70 -12.35 11.77
C VAL A 791 31.93 -12.94 12.47
N ILE A 792 31.77 -14.05 13.20
CA ILE A 792 32.89 -14.73 13.88
C ILE A 792 33.80 -15.44 12.85
N ALA A 793 33.22 -16.03 11.80
CA ALA A 793 33.97 -16.63 10.72
C ALA A 793 34.81 -15.59 9.94
N ASP A 794 34.24 -14.42 9.65
CA ASP A 794 34.95 -13.30 9.04
C ASP A 794 36.03 -12.73 9.95
N ALA A 795 35.78 -12.60 11.26
CA ALA A 795 36.80 -12.21 12.21
C ALA A 795 37.98 -13.22 12.25
N LEU A 796 37.70 -14.52 12.08
CA LEU A 796 38.74 -15.55 11.98
C LEU A 796 39.51 -15.47 10.67
N TYR A 797 38.83 -15.19 9.56
CA TYR A 797 39.49 -14.97 8.26
C TYR A 797 40.34 -13.69 8.25
N TYR A 798 39.85 -12.63 8.90
CA TYR A 798 40.54 -11.37 9.11
C TYR A 798 41.87 -11.59 9.87
N ASN A 799 41.80 -12.17 11.07
CA ASN A 799 42.96 -12.49 11.90
C ASN A 799 42.65 -13.60 12.92
N ALA A 800 42.90 -14.86 12.51
CA ALA A 800 42.60 -16.04 13.32
C ALA A 800 43.24 -16.04 14.72
N ALA A 801 44.49 -15.58 14.84
CA ALA A 801 45.22 -15.60 16.11
C ALA A 801 44.64 -14.59 17.11
N LEU A 802 44.36 -13.36 16.64
CA LEU A 802 43.74 -12.31 17.45
C LEU A 802 42.33 -12.71 17.89
N THR A 803 41.51 -13.15 16.94
CA THR A 803 40.11 -13.54 17.19
C THR A 803 40.01 -14.71 18.16
N LEU A 804 40.82 -15.76 17.98
CA LEU A 804 40.83 -16.88 18.92
C LEU A 804 41.29 -16.46 20.33
N SER A 805 42.30 -15.59 20.43
CA SER A 805 42.77 -15.05 21.71
C SER A 805 41.67 -14.26 22.44
N ILE A 806 40.89 -13.46 21.71
CA ILE A 806 39.76 -12.70 22.26
C ILE A 806 38.65 -13.65 22.74
N LEU A 807 38.25 -14.62 21.91
CA LEU A 807 37.21 -15.60 22.30
C LEU A 807 37.62 -16.42 23.53
N GLN A 808 38.90 -16.75 23.67
CA GLN A 808 39.46 -17.42 24.86
C GLN A 808 39.45 -16.50 26.08
N LYS A 809 39.84 -15.22 25.91
CA LYS A 809 39.81 -14.20 26.98
C LYS A 809 38.38 -13.95 27.49
N LEU A 810 37.39 -14.01 26.61
CA LEU A 810 35.97 -13.89 26.95
C LEU A 810 35.39 -15.18 27.58
N GLY A 811 36.09 -16.31 27.48
CA GLY A 811 35.64 -17.59 28.03
C GLY A 811 34.54 -18.30 27.21
N VAL A 812 34.27 -17.84 25.99
CA VAL A 812 33.14 -18.29 25.15
C VAL A 812 33.55 -19.18 23.97
N ALA A 813 34.86 -19.34 23.71
CA ALA A 813 35.36 -20.07 22.55
C ALA A 813 34.73 -21.48 22.39
N THR A 814 34.75 -22.30 23.44
CA THR A 814 34.20 -23.67 23.39
C THR A 814 32.69 -23.69 23.09
N GLU A 815 31.95 -22.74 23.65
CA GLU A 815 30.51 -22.60 23.47
C GLU A 815 30.18 -22.23 22.02
N VAL A 816 30.80 -21.15 21.51
CA VAL A 816 30.61 -20.66 20.13
C VAL A 816 30.92 -21.74 19.11
N PHE A 817 32.07 -22.41 19.21
CA PHE A 817 32.41 -23.48 18.27
C PHE A 817 31.45 -24.67 18.38
N THR A 818 30.99 -25.01 19.58
CA THR A 818 30.02 -26.11 19.75
C THR A 818 28.69 -25.77 19.08
N LEU A 819 28.21 -24.53 19.25
CA LEU A 819 27.00 -24.05 18.58
C LEU A 819 27.18 -24.02 17.06
N TRP A 820 28.29 -23.46 16.56
CA TRP A 820 28.59 -23.40 15.13
C TRP A 820 28.59 -24.79 14.49
N PHE A 821 29.30 -25.75 15.08
CA PHE A 821 29.31 -27.13 14.57
C PHE A 821 27.93 -27.80 14.67
N HIS A 822 27.12 -27.46 15.67
CA HIS A 822 25.75 -27.98 15.74
C HIS A 822 24.89 -27.44 14.60
N LEU A 823 24.95 -26.13 14.32
CA LEU A 823 24.21 -25.50 13.23
C LEU A 823 24.62 -26.06 11.86
N LEU A 824 25.92 -26.29 11.63
CA LEU A 824 26.44 -26.91 10.40
C LEU A 824 25.96 -28.36 10.19
N GLN A 825 25.65 -29.08 11.27
CA GLN A 825 25.23 -30.49 11.24
C GLN A 825 23.71 -30.67 11.17
N GLN A 826 22.91 -29.61 11.30
CA GLN A 826 21.46 -29.70 11.21
C GLN A 826 21.01 -29.84 9.75
N VAL A 827 20.25 -30.90 9.49
CA VAL A 827 19.75 -31.27 8.15
C VAL A 827 18.26 -31.61 8.24
N LYS A 828 17.45 -31.12 7.30
CA LYS A 828 16.03 -31.47 7.14
C LYS A 828 15.90 -32.96 6.76
N LYS A 829 14.69 -33.52 6.88
CA LYS A 829 14.41 -34.92 6.48
C LYS A 829 14.70 -35.21 5.00
N SER A 830 14.70 -34.16 4.16
CA SER A 830 15.04 -34.20 2.73
C SER A 830 16.54 -34.36 2.45
N GLY A 831 17.41 -34.22 3.46
CA GLY A 831 18.87 -34.22 3.26
C GLY A 831 19.47 -32.83 3.00
N VAL A 832 18.64 -31.79 2.87
CA VAL A 832 19.06 -30.39 2.70
C VAL A 832 19.41 -29.77 4.06
N ARG A 833 20.50 -28.99 4.13
CA ARG A 833 20.89 -28.30 5.36
C ARG A 833 19.85 -27.28 5.80
N THR A 834 19.59 -27.22 7.09
CA THR A 834 18.59 -26.29 7.66
C THR A 834 19.16 -24.87 7.83
N ASN A 835 20.47 -24.76 7.98
CA ASN A 835 21.21 -23.51 8.26
C ASN A 835 22.33 -23.32 7.25
N PHE A 836 22.79 -22.08 7.05
CA PHE A 836 23.79 -21.70 6.04
C PHE A 836 23.36 -22.17 4.65
N LYS A 837 22.20 -21.68 4.19
CA LYS A 837 21.57 -22.12 2.94
C LYS A 837 22.30 -21.52 1.72
N ARG A 838 22.68 -20.25 1.80
CA ARG A 838 23.22 -19.49 0.66
C ARG A 838 24.68 -19.87 0.36
N GLU A 839 25.10 -19.65 -0.88
CA GLU A 839 26.47 -19.92 -1.33
C GLU A 839 27.49 -19.11 -0.51
N HIS A 840 27.26 -17.79 -0.41
CA HIS A 840 28.12 -16.85 0.31
C HIS A 840 28.37 -17.26 1.78
N GLU A 841 27.31 -17.66 2.49
CA GLU A 841 27.39 -18.06 3.90
C GLU A 841 28.31 -19.27 4.11
N LYS A 842 28.24 -20.25 3.20
CA LYS A 842 29.10 -21.45 3.22
C LYS A 842 30.55 -21.09 2.88
N LYS A 843 30.76 -20.16 1.94
CA LYS A 843 32.09 -19.66 1.58
C LYS A 843 32.75 -18.95 2.77
N VAL A 844 32.09 -17.99 3.40
CA VAL A 844 32.57 -17.27 4.59
C VAL A 844 32.96 -18.26 5.70
N CYS A 845 32.08 -19.23 6.00
CA CYS A 845 32.37 -20.26 7.00
C CYS A 845 33.57 -21.15 6.61
N CYS A 846 33.74 -21.51 5.34
CA CYS A 846 34.92 -22.25 4.85
C CYS A 846 36.22 -21.45 5.08
N LEU A 847 36.22 -20.17 4.74
CA LEU A 847 37.37 -19.29 4.86
C LEU A 847 37.78 -19.09 6.34
N GLY A 848 36.81 -18.87 7.22
CA GLY A 848 37.02 -18.74 8.66
C GLY A 848 37.59 -20.01 9.30
N LEU A 849 36.99 -21.18 9.02
CA LEU A 849 37.48 -22.46 9.56
C LEU A 849 38.84 -22.86 8.99
N THR A 850 39.09 -22.59 7.71
CA THR A 850 40.40 -22.84 7.08
C THR A 850 41.50 -22.00 7.75
N SER A 851 41.20 -20.75 8.08
CA SER A 851 42.16 -19.84 8.74
C SER A 851 42.59 -20.32 10.13
N LEU A 852 41.72 -21.05 10.86
CA LEU A 852 42.07 -21.70 12.11
C LEU A 852 43.10 -22.83 11.94
N LEU A 853 43.08 -23.54 10.82
CA LEU A 853 44.00 -24.66 10.56
C LEU A 853 45.46 -24.17 10.49
N ALA A 854 45.68 -22.93 10.03
CA ALA A 854 46.99 -22.32 9.95
C ALA A 854 47.62 -21.99 11.32
N LEU A 855 46.84 -22.02 12.42
CA LEU A 855 47.33 -21.65 13.75
C LEU A 855 48.28 -22.69 14.34
N PRO A 856 49.33 -22.29 15.08
CA PRO A 856 50.28 -23.19 15.69
C PRO A 856 49.68 -24.04 16.83
N ALA A 857 50.38 -25.11 17.23
CA ALA A 857 49.87 -26.15 18.13
C ALA A 857 49.61 -25.66 19.58
N ASP A 858 50.25 -24.57 19.98
CA ASP A 858 50.05 -23.87 21.25
C ASP A 858 48.70 -23.15 21.32
N GLN A 859 48.17 -22.72 20.17
CA GLN A 859 46.90 -21.98 20.08
C GLN A 859 45.71 -22.89 19.76
N LEU A 860 45.92 -23.95 18.95
CA LEU A 860 44.87 -24.90 18.57
C LEU A 860 45.27 -26.35 18.91
N PRO A 861 44.73 -26.93 20.00
CA PRO A 861 45.00 -28.31 20.41
C PRO A 861 44.61 -29.35 19.35
N GLY A 862 45.29 -30.51 19.35
CA GLY A 862 45.11 -31.55 18.33
C GLY A 862 43.69 -32.10 18.20
N GLU A 863 42.94 -32.21 19.30
CA GLU A 863 41.53 -32.65 19.26
C GLU A 863 40.61 -31.63 18.56
N ALA A 864 40.82 -30.34 18.84
CA ALA A 864 40.08 -29.26 18.20
C ALA A 864 40.42 -29.15 16.71
N LEU A 865 41.70 -29.30 16.36
CA LEU A 865 42.17 -29.35 14.96
C LEU A 865 41.46 -30.44 14.16
N GLY A 866 41.34 -31.65 14.72
CA GLY A 866 40.63 -32.76 14.08
C GLY A 866 39.17 -32.46 13.79
N ARG A 867 38.48 -31.79 14.73
CA ARG A 867 37.06 -31.40 14.57
C ARG A 867 36.88 -30.30 13.52
N VAL A 868 37.71 -29.24 13.57
CA VAL A 868 37.69 -28.14 12.58
C VAL A 868 37.98 -28.69 11.18
N PHE A 869 38.96 -29.58 11.04
CA PHE A 869 39.33 -30.16 9.75
C PHE A 869 38.19 -30.97 9.12
N ARG A 870 37.48 -31.80 9.91
CA ARG A 870 36.32 -32.57 9.43
C ARG A 870 35.18 -31.65 8.99
N ALA A 871 34.83 -30.66 9.82
CA ALA A 871 33.76 -29.71 9.51
C ALA A 871 34.07 -28.88 8.24
N THR A 872 35.33 -28.47 8.07
CA THR A 872 35.77 -27.73 6.87
C THR A 872 35.61 -28.58 5.60
N LEU A 873 35.99 -29.87 5.65
CA LEU A 873 35.82 -30.79 4.51
C LEU A 873 34.35 -31.01 4.15
N GLU A 874 33.48 -31.22 5.14
CA GLU A 874 32.04 -31.40 4.91
C GLU A 874 31.40 -30.14 4.31
N LEU A 875 31.85 -28.96 4.75
CA LEU A 875 31.35 -27.69 4.23
C LEU A 875 31.82 -27.44 2.80
N LEU A 876 33.10 -27.70 2.48
CA LEU A 876 33.65 -27.58 1.12
C LEU A 876 32.94 -28.51 0.13
N VAL A 877 32.60 -29.73 0.54
CA VAL A 877 31.87 -30.67 -0.32
C VAL A 877 30.46 -30.18 -0.60
N ALA A 878 29.74 -29.72 0.42
CA ALA A 878 28.41 -29.16 0.23
C ALA A 878 28.41 -27.85 -0.57
N TYR A 879 29.45 -27.03 -0.44
CA TYR A 879 29.67 -25.85 -1.27
C TYR A 879 29.88 -26.26 -2.74
N LYS A 880 30.71 -27.28 -2.99
CA LYS A 880 30.91 -27.83 -4.35
C LYS A 880 29.62 -28.33 -4.98
N GLU A 881 28.81 -29.07 -4.22
CA GLU A 881 27.54 -29.63 -4.70
C GLU A 881 26.57 -28.52 -5.10
N GLN A 882 26.45 -27.47 -4.28
CA GLN A 882 25.58 -26.32 -4.57
C GLN A 882 26.04 -25.53 -5.80
N VAL A 883 27.32 -25.20 -5.92
CA VAL A 883 27.85 -24.49 -7.10
C VAL A 883 27.61 -25.31 -8.38
N ALA A 884 27.70 -26.63 -8.31
CA ALA A 884 27.43 -27.51 -9.45
C ALA A 884 25.94 -27.72 -9.75
N GLU A 885 25.04 -27.36 -8.84
CA GLU A 885 23.59 -27.31 -9.06
C GLU A 885 23.22 -25.97 -9.70
N ALA A 886 23.71 -24.85 -9.16
CA ALA A 886 23.49 -23.51 -9.71
C ALA A 886 23.93 -23.40 -11.18
N ILE A 887 25.13 -23.90 -11.54
CA ILE A 887 25.60 -23.90 -12.94
C ILE A 887 24.68 -24.71 -13.87
N LYS A 888 24.02 -25.77 -13.38
CA LYS A 888 23.10 -26.56 -14.23
C LYS A 888 21.75 -25.88 -14.38
N GLU A 889 21.34 -25.09 -13.40
CA GLU A 889 20.13 -24.27 -13.46
C GLU A 889 20.37 -23.10 -14.43
N GLU A 890 21.49 -22.39 -14.32
CA GLU A 890 21.90 -21.37 -15.30
C GLU A 890 22.03 -21.93 -16.73
N GLU A 891 22.66 -23.11 -16.90
CA GLU A 891 22.75 -23.77 -18.23
C GLU A 891 21.39 -24.26 -18.77
N ALA A 892 20.39 -24.46 -17.91
CA ALA A 892 19.03 -24.84 -18.31
C ALA A 892 18.17 -23.62 -18.65
N GLU A 893 18.35 -22.51 -17.93
CA GLU A 893 17.69 -21.22 -18.20
C GLU A 893 18.17 -20.61 -19.53
N ASP A 894 19.47 -20.70 -19.86
CA ASP A 894 20.03 -20.26 -21.15
C ASP A 894 19.48 -21.05 -22.37
N ASP A 895 18.97 -22.28 -22.17
CA ASP A 895 18.37 -23.12 -23.23
C ASP A 895 16.84 -22.92 -23.36
N ASP A 896 16.17 -22.38 -22.32
CA ASP A 896 14.72 -22.14 -22.28
C ASP A 896 14.31 -20.67 -22.55
N ASP A 897 15.28 -19.78 -22.82
CA ASP A 897 15.07 -18.35 -23.14
C ASP A 897 14.44 -18.07 -24.54
N MET A 898 13.72 -19.06 -25.08
CA MET A 898 12.93 -19.00 -26.31
C MET A 898 11.55 -19.66 -26.16
N ASP A 899 10.88 -19.56 -25.01
CA ASP A 899 9.41 -19.65 -24.99
C ASP A 899 8.79 -18.69 -23.97
N GLY A 900 8.02 -17.73 -24.50
CA GLY A 900 7.55 -16.57 -23.75
C GLY A 900 6.37 -16.83 -22.82
N PHE A 901 6.26 -15.95 -21.83
CA PHE A 901 5.05 -15.58 -21.08
C PHE A 901 4.18 -16.75 -20.62
N GLN A 902 4.52 -17.33 -19.47
CA GLN A 902 3.52 -17.96 -18.62
C GLN A 902 2.92 -16.89 -17.70
N THR A 903 1.67 -16.57 -17.97
CA THR A 903 0.78 -15.80 -17.09
C THR A 903 0.39 -16.67 -15.91
N ASP A 904 0.99 -16.44 -14.74
CA ASP A 904 0.45 -16.90 -13.46
C ASP A 904 -0.69 -15.95 -13.05
N ASP A 905 -1.85 -16.16 -13.66
CA ASP A 905 -3.13 -15.56 -13.27
C ASP A 905 -4.01 -16.65 -12.64
N GLU A 906 -3.62 -17.27 -11.52
CA GLU A 906 -4.58 -17.94 -10.63
C GLU A 906 -4.18 -17.72 -9.15
N ASP A 907 -5.07 -16.99 -8.44
CA ASP A 907 -5.25 -16.96 -6.98
C ASP A 907 -4.77 -15.74 -6.16
N GLU A 908 -5.11 -14.52 -6.59
CA GLU A 908 -5.32 -13.40 -5.66
C GLU A 908 -6.59 -12.61 -6.00
N ASP A 909 -7.77 -13.04 -5.54
CA ASP A 909 -8.97 -12.24 -5.79
C ASP A 909 -10.18 -12.58 -4.90
N VAL A 910 -10.07 -12.46 -3.55
CA VAL A 910 -11.30 -12.43 -2.71
C VAL A 910 -11.29 -11.46 -1.51
N ASN A 911 -10.16 -10.92 -1.01
CA ASN A 911 -10.18 -10.17 0.26
C ASN A 911 -10.06 -8.63 0.21
N GLY A 912 -9.98 -8.00 -0.97
CA GLY A 912 -9.85 -6.54 -1.09
C GLY A 912 -11.15 -5.72 -1.02
N SER A 913 -12.30 -6.26 -1.46
CA SER A 913 -13.47 -5.42 -1.78
C SER A 913 -14.35 -5.01 -0.58
N ASP A 914 -14.22 -5.65 0.58
CA ASP A 914 -15.28 -5.62 1.60
C ASP A 914 -15.00 -4.67 2.80
N LYS A 915 -13.84 -4.00 2.81
CA LYS A 915 -13.40 -3.06 3.89
C LYS A 915 -13.78 -1.58 3.65
N GLU A 916 -14.05 -1.14 2.43
CA GLU A 916 -14.26 0.29 2.10
C GLU A 916 -15.72 0.76 2.10
N MET A 917 -16.70 -0.15 2.15
CA MET A 917 -18.12 0.18 1.94
C MET A 917 -18.81 0.88 3.14
N GLY A 918 -18.08 1.55 4.02
CA GLY A 918 -18.58 2.01 5.32
C GLY A 918 -18.35 3.48 5.71
N VAL A 919 -17.56 4.28 4.99
CA VAL A 919 -17.21 5.63 5.45
C VAL A 919 -17.93 6.70 4.60
N ASP A 920 -19.06 7.17 5.11
CA ASP A 920 -19.75 8.36 4.57
C ASP A 920 -19.08 9.63 5.13
N ALA A 921 -18.64 10.55 4.27
CA ALA A 921 -18.09 11.88 4.55
C ALA A 921 -19.09 12.88 5.23
N GLU A 922 -20.09 12.38 5.96
CA GLU A 922 -21.10 13.23 6.62
C GLU A 922 -20.68 13.76 8.00
N ASP A 923 -19.61 13.23 8.59
CA ASP A 923 -19.03 13.74 9.84
C ASP A 923 -17.67 14.36 9.51
N GLY A 924 -17.70 15.66 9.15
CA GLY A 924 -16.52 16.44 8.79
C GLY A 924 -15.43 16.36 9.86
N ASP A 925 -14.20 16.16 9.38
CA ASP A 925 -12.91 16.31 10.05
C ASP A 925 -12.24 15.06 10.64
N GLU A 926 -12.90 13.91 10.85
CA GLU A 926 -12.23 12.70 11.41
C GLU A 926 -12.31 11.44 10.55
N ALA A 927 -13.21 11.40 9.56
CA ALA A 927 -13.46 10.20 8.76
C ALA A 927 -12.41 9.99 7.65
N ASP A 928 -11.88 11.08 7.09
CA ASP A 928 -10.99 11.00 5.93
C ASP A 928 -9.56 10.60 6.34
N SER A 929 -9.05 11.07 7.48
CA SER A 929 -7.73 10.66 8.01
C SER A 929 -7.58 9.15 8.28
N MET A 930 -8.64 8.50 8.79
CA MET A 930 -8.61 7.06 9.09
C MET A 930 -8.83 6.18 7.84
N THR A 931 -9.46 6.73 6.80
CA THR A 931 -9.69 6.05 5.51
C THR A 931 -8.46 6.21 4.62
N LEU A 932 -7.82 7.38 4.65
CA LEU A 932 -6.55 7.68 3.97
C LEU A 932 -5.36 6.96 4.61
N ARG A 933 -5.28 6.79 5.94
CA ARG A 933 -4.26 5.91 6.55
C ARG A 933 -4.41 4.45 6.13
N LYS A 934 -5.64 3.96 6.00
CA LYS A 934 -5.90 2.60 5.50
C LYS A 934 -5.65 2.45 4.02
N LEU A 935 -5.92 3.49 3.23
CA LEU A 935 -5.57 3.55 1.81
C LEU A 935 -4.07 3.74 1.59
N ALA A 936 -3.36 4.42 2.47
CA ALA A 936 -1.89 4.49 2.48
C ALA A 936 -1.29 3.14 2.93
N GLU A 937 -1.91 2.44 3.88
CA GLU A 937 -1.58 1.04 4.21
C GLU A 937 -1.93 0.07 3.06
N GLN A 938 -2.98 0.34 2.26
CA GLN A 938 -3.33 -0.45 1.07
C GLN A 938 -2.52 -0.08 -0.18
N ALA A 939 -2.03 1.15 -0.29
CA ALA A 939 -1.06 1.57 -1.30
C ALA A 939 0.32 1.00 -0.96
N LYS A 940 0.64 0.85 0.33
CA LYS A 940 1.73 -0.01 0.81
C LYS A 940 1.48 -1.49 0.49
N SER A 941 0.22 -1.96 0.47
CA SER A 941 -0.13 -3.34 0.05
C SER A 941 -0.18 -3.57 -1.46
N PHE A 942 0.07 -2.54 -2.29
CA PHE A 942 0.39 -2.72 -3.72
C PHE A 942 1.90 -2.91 -3.95
N ARG A 943 2.70 -2.91 -2.88
CA ARG A 943 3.98 -3.62 -2.87
C ARG A 943 3.69 -5.06 -2.44
N PRO A 944 4.40 -6.07 -2.99
CA PRO A 944 4.25 -7.45 -2.55
C PRO A 944 4.61 -7.46 -1.06
N ASN A 945 3.58 -7.56 -0.22
CA ASN A 945 3.76 -7.56 1.22
C ASN A 945 3.96 -9.01 1.63
N ASP A 946 5.23 -9.36 1.84
CA ASP A 946 5.65 -10.28 2.88
C ASP A 946 4.83 -9.96 4.14
N GLU A 947 3.85 -10.81 4.48
CA GLU A 947 3.62 -11.27 5.85
C GLU A 947 2.49 -12.31 5.90
N ASP A 948 2.83 -13.45 6.51
CA ASP A 948 2.00 -14.58 6.93
C ASP A 948 1.63 -15.66 5.89
N ASP A 949 2.65 -16.21 5.22
CA ASP A 949 2.68 -17.65 4.91
C ASP A 949 4.00 -18.27 5.42
N ASP A 950 3.92 -18.91 6.60
CA ASP A 950 5.03 -19.55 7.32
C ASP A 950 5.53 -20.86 6.63
N ASP A 951 5.45 -20.96 5.30
CA ASP A 951 5.94 -22.09 4.50
C ASP A 951 6.29 -21.75 3.02
N SER A 952 6.35 -20.47 2.61
CA SER A 952 6.94 -20.09 1.30
C SER A 952 8.46 -19.90 1.45
N ASP A 953 9.20 -21.00 1.36
CA ASP A 953 10.68 -21.06 1.54
C ASP A 953 11.44 -20.58 0.27
N ASP A 954 10.79 -19.84 -0.65
CA ASP A 954 11.32 -19.45 -1.98
C ASP A 954 11.70 -17.95 -2.14
N ASP A 955 11.47 -17.08 -1.16
CA ASP A 955 11.81 -15.64 -1.24
C ASP A 955 13.24 -15.27 -0.77
N TYR A 956 14.22 -16.15 -0.98
CA TYR A 956 15.63 -15.84 -0.71
C TYR A 956 16.44 -15.58 -1.99
N SER A 957 15.86 -14.85 -2.95
CA SER A 957 16.59 -14.36 -4.14
C SER A 957 17.25 -12.98 -3.95
N ASP A 958 17.41 -12.51 -2.71
CA ASP A 958 18.38 -11.42 -2.42
C ASP A 958 19.81 -11.99 -2.41
N ASP A 959 20.28 -12.41 -3.58
CA ASP A 959 21.68 -12.23 -3.93
C ASP A 959 21.86 -10.72 -4.20
N GLU A 960 21.83 -9.93 -3.12
CA GLU A 960 22.43 -8.59 -3.16
C GLU A 960 23.88 -8.83 -3.61
N GLU A 961 24.21 -8.48 -4.86
CA GLU A 961 25.55 -8.56 -5.47
C GLU A 961 26.55 -7.63 -4.74
N LEU A 962 26.76 -7.86 -3.44
CA LEU A 962 27.73 -7.16 -2.61
C LEU A 962 29.11 -7.68 -3.00
N GLN A 963 29.77 -7.01 -3.95
CA GLN A 963 31.13 -7.33 -4.34
C GLN A 963 32.07 -7.19 -3.14
N SER A 964 32.57 -8.31 -2.65
CA SER A 964 33.51 -8.36 -1.54
C SER A 964 34.89 -8.86 -1.99
N PRO A 965 35.99 -8.40 -1.34
CA PRO A 965 37.32 -8.94 -1.60
C PRO A 965 37.44 -10.47 -1.38
N ILE A 966 36.51 -11.08 -0.66
CA ILE A 966 36.46 -12.54 -0.49
C ILE A 966 35.95 -13.25 -1.76
N ASP A 967 35.30 -12.55 -2.68
CA ASP A 967 34.76 -13.16 -3.89
C ASP A 967 35.84 -13.71 -4.80
N GLU A 968 36.97 -13.01 -4.88
CA GLU A 968 38.16 -13.44 -5.61
C GLU A 968 38.91 -14.63 -4.94
N VAL A 969 38.54 -15.00 -3.72
CA VAL A 969 39.23 -16.05 -2.94
C VAL A 969 38.52 -17.38 -3.12
N ASP A 970 39.18 -18.32 -3.80
CA ASP A 970 38.69 -19.69 -3.94
C ASP A 970 38.91 -20.49 -2.63
N PRO A 971 37.84 -20.98 -1.97
CA PRO A 971 37.95 -21.65 -0.68
C PRO A 971 38.65 -23.02 -0.77
N PHE A 972 38.59 -23.73 -1.90
CA PHE A 972 39.29 -25.01 -2.09
C PHE A 972 40.79 -24.81 -2.22
N VAL A 973 41.20 -23.80 -3.00
CA VAL A 973 42.60 -23.41 -3.18
C VAL A 973 43.21 -23.00 -1.84
N LEU A 974 42.52 -22.15 -1.08
CA LEU A 974 42.96 -21.70 0.24
C LEU A 974 43.13 -22.87 1.22
N PHE A 975 42.17 -23.80 1.25
CA PHE A 975 42.24 -24.98 2.11
C PHE A 975 43.47 -25.84 1.80
N VAL A 976 43.70 -26.17 0.53
CA VAL A 976 44.84 -27.00 0.13
C VAL A 976 46.18 -26.32 0.42
N ASP A 977 46.30 -25.01 0.18
CA ASP A 977 47.53 -24.26 0.49
C ASP A 977 47.78 -24.22 2.00
N THR A 978 46.73 -24.05 2.80
CA THR A 978 46.83 -24.07 4.26
C THR A 978 47.28 -25.44 4.75
N VAL A 979 46.72 -26.53 4.21
CA VAL A 979 47.14 -27.89 4.57
C VAL A 979 48.59 -28.18 4.18
N LYS A 980 49.02 -27.74 3.00
CA LYS A 980 50.43 -27.82 2.57
C LYS A 980 51.36 -27.01 3.48
N ALA A 981 50.91 -25.84 3.92
CA ALA A 981 51.66 -25.02 4.88
C ALA A 981 51.82 -25.74 6.22
N ILE A 982 50.77 -26.39 6.74
CA ILE A 982 50.84 -27.21 7.96
C ILE A 982 51.81 -28.39 7.77
N GLN A 983 51.72 -29.10 6.64
CA GLN A 983 52.62 -30.21 6.32
C GLN A 983 54.09 -29.78 6.30
N SER A 984 54.36 -28.56 5.80
CA SER A 984 55.72 -28.02 5.73
C SER A 984 56.25 -27.49 7.07
N SER A 985 55.38 -26.89 7.88
CA SER A 985 55.75 -26.22 9.14
C SER A 985 55.76 -27.16 10.35
N ASP A 986 54.82 -28.11 10.42
CA ASP A 986 54.73 -29.13 11.48
C ASP A 986 54.30 -30.50 10.92
N PRO A 987 55.25 -31.26 10.34
CA PRO A 987 54.97 -32.59 9.77
C PRO A 987 54.39 -33.58 10.79
N SER A 988 54.79 -33.45 12.06
CA SER A 988 54.36 -34.37 13.13
C SER A 988 52.89 -34.19 13.48
N ARG A 989 52.41 -32.94 13.48
CA ARG A 989 51.00 -32.60 13.69
C ARG A 989 50.13 -33.05 12.52
N PHE A 990 50.61 -32.90 11.28
CA PHE A 990 49.92 -33.39 10.10
C PHE A 990 49.81 -34.93 10.06
N GLU A 991 50.88 -35.66 10.41
CA GLU A 991 50.84 -37.13 10.50
C GLU A 991 49.82 -37.61 11.54
N ASN A 992 49.76 -36.97 12.72
CA ASN A 992 48.80 -37.31 13.77
C ASN A 992 47.36 -37.02 13.34
N LEU A 993 47.11 -35.91 12.65
CA LEU A 993 45.80 -35.58 12.09
C LEU A 993 45.38 -36.65 11.06
N THR A 994 46.27 -37.01 10.14
CA THR A 994 46.00 -38.00 9.08
C THR A 994 45.72 -39.39 9.66
N ARG A 995 46.43 -39.81 10.72
CA ARG A 995 46.21 -41.10 11.39
C ARG A 995 44.91 -41.18 12.20
N THR A 996 44.40 -40.05 12.68
CA THR A 996 43.17 -39.97 13.50
C THR A 996 41.91 -39.69 12.68
N LEU A 997 42.06 -39.38 11.39
CA LEU A 997 40.96 -39.23 10.45
C LEU A 997 40.45 -40.60 9.99
N GLU A 998 39.12 -40.76 9.96
CA GLU A 998 38.46 -41.94 9.43
C GLU A 998 38.64 -42.02 7.90
N PHE A 999 38.54 -43.23 7.35
CA PHE A 999 38.77 -43.49 5.92
C PHE A 999 37.88 -42.62 5.00
N ASN A 1000 36.64 -42.32 5.42
CA ASN A 1000 35.72 -41.48 4.66
C ASN A 1000 36.26 -40.03 4.52
N TYR A 1001 36.78 -39.42 5.59
CA TYR A 1001 37.34 -38.07 5.53
C TYR A 1001 38.68 -38.01 4.80
N GLN A 1002 39.47 -39.08 4.81
CA GLN A 1002 40.66 -39.19 3.97
C GLN A 1002 40.30 -39.20 2.48
N ALA A 1003 39.21 -39.87 2.11
CA ALA A 1003 38.69 -39.87 0.74
C ALA A 1003 38.18 -38.47 0.34
N LEU A 1004 37.41 -37.80 1.21
CA LEU A 1004 36.93 -36.44 0.97
C LEU A 1004 38.09 -35.44 0.81
N ALA A 1005 39.12 -35.53 1.66
CA ALA A 1005 40.31 -34.69 1.55
C ALA A 1005 41.03 -34.85 0.22
N ASN A 1006 41.16 -36.09 -0.29
CA ASN A 1006 41.74 -36.35 -1.61
C ASN A 1006 40.86 -35.80 -2.75
N GLY A 1007 39.54 -35.92 -2.63
CA GLY A 1007 38.58 -35.38 -3.62
C GLY A 1007 38.60 -33.84 -3.67
N VAL A 1008 38.66 -33.19 -2.51
CA VAL A 1008 38.84 -31.73 -2.39
C VAL A 1008 40.17 -31.28 -2.98
N ALA A 1009 41.26 -32.01 -2.73
CA ALA A 1009 42.57 -31.68 -3.28
C ALA A 1009 42.61 -31.75 -4.82
N GLN A 1010 41.98 -32.78 -5.42
CA GLN A 1010 41.85 -32.90 -6.87
C GLN A 1010 41.01 -31.77 -7.46
N HIS A 1011 39.90 -31.41 -6.81
CA HIS A 1011 39.04 -30.32 -7.27
C HIS A 1011 39.75 -28.95 -7.18
N ALA A 1012 40.52 -28.71 -6.12
CA ALA A 1012 41.32 -27.50 -5.99
C ALA A 1012 42.37 -27.35 -7.12
N GLU A 1013 42.95 -28.45 -7.61
CA GLU A 1013 43.86 -28.44 -8.76
C GLU A 1013 43.13 -28.08 -10.07
N GLN A 1014 41.88 -28.54 -10.24
CA GLN A 1014 41.02 -28.15 -11.37
C GLN A 1014 40.70 -26.65 -11.32
N ARG A 1015 40.22 -26.15 -10.17
CA ARG A 1015 39.93 -24.71 -9.96
C ARG A 1015 41.15 -23.83 -10.20
N ARG A 1016 42.36 -24.25 -9.80
CA ARG A 1016 43.60 -23.50 -10.13
C ARG A 1016 43.82 -23.35 -11.63
N ALA A 1017 43.59 -24.41 -12.40
CA ALA A 1017 43.76 -24.37 -13.85
C ALA A 1017 42.70 -23.47 -14.51
N GLU A 1018 41.47 -23.48 -14.01
CA GLU A 1018 40.38 -22.60 -14.45
C GLU A 1018 40.70 -21.13 -14.16
N ILE A 1019 41.11 -20.80 -12.92
CA ILE A 1019 41.49 -19.44 -12.53
C ILE A 1019 42.67 -18.92 -13.37
N GLU A 1020 43.67 -19.75 -13.68
CA GLU A 1020 44.77 -19.36 -14.56
C GLU A 1020 44.29 -19.08 -15.99
N LYS A 1021 43.34 -19.87 -16.50
CA LYS A 1021 42.72 -19.67 -17.81
C LYS A 1021 41.90 -18.37 -17.85
N GLU A 1022 41.06 -18.13 -16.86
CA GLU A 1022 40.28 -16.88 -16.73
C GLU A 1022 41.19 -15.64 -16.64
N LYS A 1023 42.30 -15.73 -15.91
CA LYS A 1023 43.30 -14.65 -15.85
C LYS A 1023 43.94 -14.39 -17.21
N LEU A 1024 44.27 -15.44 -17.97
CA LEU A 1024 44.80 -15.32 -19.34
C LEU A 1024 43.77 -14.71 -20.30
N GLU A 1025 42.50 -15.08 -20.16
CA GLU A 1025 41.39 -14.53 -20.95
C GLU A 1025 41.14 -13.05 -20.61
N LYS A 1026 41.08 -12.67 -19.32
CA LYS A 1026 40.98 -11.27 -18.88
C LYS A 1026 42.16 -10.42 -19.34
N LEU A 1027 43.39 -10.95 -19.31
CA LEU A 1027 44.58 -10.26 -19.83
C LEU A 1027 44.54 -10.09 -21.36
N SER A 1028 43.97 -11.05 -22.08
CA SER A 1028 43.78 -10.96 -23.53
C SER A 1028 42.68 -9.97 -23.92
N ALA A 1029 41.61 -9.88 -23.13
CA ALA A 1029 40.54 -8.91 -23.32
C ALA A 1029 41.01 -7.48 -23.01
N ALA A 1030 41.78 -7.29 -21.93
CA ALA A 1030 42.35 -5.99 -21.54
C ALA A 1030 43.49 -5.50 -22.46
N THR A 1031 44.02 -6.36 -23.33
CA THR A 1031 44.95 -5.96 -24.40
C THR A 1031 44.27 -5.73 -25.75
N ALA A 1032 42.97 -6.05 -25.84
CA ALA A 1032 42.13 -5.84 -27.01
C ALA A 1032 41.15 -4.66 -26.87
N SER A 1033 40.85 -4.21 -25.65
CA SER A 1033 40.25 -2.89 -25.36
C SER A 1033 41.29 -1.79 -25.23
#